data_AF-A0A834VN13-F1
#
_entry.id   AF-A0A834VN13-F1
#
_cell.length_a   1.000
_cell.length_b   1.000
_cell.length_c   1.000
_cell.angle_alpha   90.00
_cell.angle_beta   90.00
_cell.angle_gamma   90.00
#
_symmetry.space_group_name_H-M   'P 1'
#
loop_
_entity.id
_entity.type
_entity.pdbx_description
1 polymer ?
#
loop_
_entity_poly.entity_id
_entity_poly.type
_entity_poly.pdbx_seq_one_letter_code
_entity_poly.pdbx_strand_id
1 'polypeptide(L)'
;MPIRLIVAESEKHAMYVQDLYAILHALWVDDTKPLHGFIRVQISLLLLLSAATATRPGAIVESASAKGSNKALSFKNIELLKVRSVVDPSRSTIVANVNLENVKNKEKDGKPKKFTFRLEGTPAFCIVSYILSIGIGQGALRDEFSSVREIFDLNIPADRDVLRIKWKKELLNQPFLCDVRNTSEGVRILKEKAFPYAKYRDTFVRLGRVAGFEESLELYQLRRASGRNINSALDPVERNQTMGHLGSTYEKYYTPTHIARDFQSIYFGSPSEALLIESVARMGLSRDRRAPTELDDEQQKELRNDPALTILRKEREVYKEQLYDQGFYPLSKGEGTDLYKKYEETKRKIGSTYQRLYRERLESAVREFHESIDTIEIARQLSGMAAEKVLTLPAVEFELRERGTIAGMLFKPIQDEKARTILMILRKMAIESQGLGAFDYNTFRDELSATKFASGQDGPMKLRLDLLESFMKRCKYSSSILANNENDFLAGTAGSLTIVDLTDPVIDADSACVLFDICLSVFIQQTQCGKIVALDEAHNYMAEGSGAAKAFTEKLLRTVREQRHQAVRVVIATQEPSINTQLLDLCSITMVHRCTSPAWFNVLKQHVAALYLNLPTSSQAGVGSDEKSEVSEDDRALFHKIVRLKLGESLLFCPSAVVKVVGEGIERIEGSYVRFKTRQRVTADGGKSKLAAEGTQGTGPMDATVESGLERPDGAVEN
;
A
#
# COMPACT_ATOMS: atom_id res chain seq x y z
N MET A 1 57.09 7.59 9.91
CA MET A 1 56.25 7.81 8.71
C MET A 1 54.80 7.84 9.14
N PRO A 2 54.04 8.92 8.90
CA PRO A 2 52.60 8.91 9.14
C PRO A 2 51.91 8.08 8.06
N ILE A 3 51.05 7.15 8.48
CA ILE A 3 50.18 6.37 7.59
C ILE A 3 49.15 7.34 7.02
N ARG A 4 49.32 7.78 5.77
CA ARG A 4 48.27 8.46 5.01
C ARG A 4 47.18 7.44 4.69
N LEU A 5 46.03 7.55 5.36
CA LEU A 5 44.78 6.95 4.90
C LEU A 5 44.43 7.60 3.56
N ILE A 6 44.67 6.89 2.47
CA ILE A 6 44.19 7.28 1.15
C ILE A 6 42.69 7.00 1.14
N VAL A 7 41.89 8.04 1.39
CA VAL A 7 40.44 8.02 1.10
C VAL A 7 40.30 8.43 -0.36
N ALA A 8 40.69 7.54 -1.27
CA ALA A 8 40.26 7.65 -2.66
C ALA A 8 38.82 7.14 -2.71
N GLU A 9 37.87 7.96 -3.17
CA GLU A 9 36.54 7.46 -3.49
C GLU A 9 36.68 6.46 -4.64
N SER A 10 36.60 5.16 -4.34
CA SER A 10 36.57 4.14 -5.38
C SER A 10 35.23 4.20 -6.12
N GLU A 11 35.29 4.03 -7.44
CA GLU A 11 34.11 3.99 -8.29
C GLU A 11 33.17 2.87 -7.83
N LYS A 12 31.88 3.19 -7.67
CA LYS A 12 30.89 2.27 -7.10
C LYS A 12 30.13 1.57 -8.21
N HIS A 13 30.66 0.44 -8.67
CA HIS A 13 29.97 -0.42 -9.64
C HIS A 13 28.71 -1.10 -9.07
N ALA A 14 27.73 -1.35 -9.94
CA ALA A 14 26.49 -2.09 -9.67
C ALA A 14 26.37 -3.25 -10.66
N MET A 15 25.88 -4.40 -10.19
CA MET A 15 25.79 -5.62 -10.99
C MET A 15 24.36 -5.87 -11.46
N TYR A 16 24.09 -5.68 -12.75
CA TYR A 16 22.77 -5.84 -13.34
C TYR A 16 22.49 -7.31 -13.71
N VAL A 17 21.28 -7.59 -14.18
CA VAL A 17 20.82 -8.96 -14.48
C VAL A 17 21.72 -9.68 -15.50
N GLN A 18 22.26 -8.97 -16.49
CA GLN A 18 23.17 -9.53 -17.50
C GLN A 18 24.48 -10.00 -16.88
N ASP A 19 25.04 -9.22 -15.95
CA ASP A 19 26.26 -9.57 -15.23
C ASP A 19 26.05 -10.77 -14.31
N LEU A 20 24.90 -10.80 -13.60
CA LEU A 20 24.52 -11.94 -12.78
C LEU A 20 24.35 -13.21 -13.63
N TYR A 21 23.76 -13.09 -14.82
CA TYR A 21 23.65 -14.21 -15.77
C TYR A 21 25.03 -14.72 -16.18
N ALA A 22 25.97 -13.83 -16.52
CA ALA A 22 27.33 -14.21 -16.86
C ALA A 22 28.04 -14.96 -15.72
N ILE A 23 27.82 -14.55 -14.46
CA ILE A 23 28.39 -15.24 -13.29
C ILE A 23 27.74 -16.62 -13.08
N LEU A 24 26.43 -16.74 -13.26
CA LEU A 24 25.73 -18.02 -13.18
C LEU A 24 26.17 -18.96 -14.31
N HIS A 25 26.33 -18.43 -15.53
CA HIS A 25 26.91 -19.16 -16.66
C HIS A 25 28.32 -19.63 -16.31
N ALA A 26 29.18 -18.74 -15.80
CA ALA A 26 30.52 -19.12 -15.36
C ALA A 26 30.49 -20.20 -14.28
N LEU A 27 29.56 -20.13 -13.32
CA LEU A 27 29.42 -21.15 -12.29
C LEU A 27 28.99 -22.52 -12.82
N TRP A 28 28.23 -22.60 -13.90
CA TRP A 28 27.68 -23.87 -14.42
C TRP A 28 28.43 -24.43 -15.62
N VAL A 29 29.03 -23.56 -16.43
CA VAL A 29 29.62 -23.88 -17.73
C VAL A 29 31.14 -23.67 -17.70
N ASP A 30 31.59 -22.48 -17.31
CA ASP A 30 33.00 -22.10 -17.51
C ASP A 30 33.93 -22.51 -16.34
N ASP A 31 33.38 -22.71 -15.12
CA ASP A 31 34.16 -23.09 -13.93
C ASP A 31 34.60 -24.56 -14.04
N THR A 32 35.87 -24.75 -14.41
CA THR A 32 36.56 -26.03 -14.53
C THR A 32 36.90 -26.68 -13.18
N LYS A 33 36.68 -25.98 -12.06
CA LYS A 33 36.95 -26.54 -10.74
C LYS A 33 35.99 -27.71 -10.46
N PRO A 34 36.49 -28.84 -9.90
CA PRO A 34 35.65 -29.97 -9.49
C PRO A 34 34.87 -29.61 -8.22
N LEU A 35 33.82 -28.79 -8.39
CA LEU A 35 32.85 -28.44 -7.37
C LEU A 35 31.71 -29.43 -7.38
N HIS A 36 31.40 -29.99 -6.22
CA HIS A 36 30.22 -30.82 -6.04
C HIS A 36 28.94 -30.09 -6.46
N GLY A 37 28.01 -30.77 -7.16
CA GLY A 37 26.80 -30.15 -7.70
C GLY A 37 25.96 -29.41 -6.66
N PHE A 38 25.89 -29.93 -5.43
CA PHE A 38 25.26 -29.25 -4.29
C PHE A 38 25.83 -27.84 -4.03
N ILE A 39 27.14 -27.63 -4.16
CA ILE A 39 27.75 -26.30 -3.99
C ILE A 39 27.28 -25.36 -5.11
N ARG A 40 27.23 -25.83 -6.36
CA ARG A 40 26.77 -25.02 -7.49
C ARG A 40 25.32 -24.57 -7.30
N VAL A 41 24.45 -25.47 -6.85
CA VAL A 41 23.04 -25.19 -6.49
C VAL A 41 22.95 -24.15 -5.37
N GLN A 42 23.69 -24.33 -4.26
CA GLN A 42 23.65 -23.39 -3.13
C GLN A 42 24.19 -21.99 -3.49
N ILE A 43 25.28 -21.92 -4.24
CA ILE A 43 25.85 -20.63 -4.68
C ILE A 43 24.88 -19.93 -5.64
N SER A 44 24.23 -20.66 -6.55
CA SER A 44 23.20 -20.09 -7.42
C SER A 44 22.06 -19.48 -6.61
N LEU A 45 21.51 -20.23 -5.65
CA LEU A 45 20.46 -19.72 -4.77
C LEU A 45 20.92 -18.50 -3.95
N LEU A 46 22.15 -18.51 -3.45
CA LEU A 46 22.73 -17.41 -2.68
C LEU A 46 22.81 -16.12 -3.49
N LEU A 47 23.27 -16.21 -4.74
CA LEU A 47 23.37 -15.06 -5.64
C LEU A 47 21.98 -14.50 -5.96
N LEU A 48 21.02 -15.38 -6.28
CA LEU A 48 19.66 -14.97 -6.61
C LEU A 48 18.92 -14.35 -5.41
N LEU A 49 19.05 -14.93 -4.22
CA LEU A 49 18.46 -14.33 -3.01
C LEU A 49 19.10 -12.99 -2.67
N SER A 50 20.43 -12.86 -2.80
CA SER A 50 21.14 -11.60 -2.55
C SER A 50 20.73 -10.51 -3.54
N ALA A 51 20.57 -10.89 -4.81
CA ALA A 51 20.09 -10.03 -5.89
C ALA A 51 18.63 -9.60 -5.69
N ALA A 52 17.69 -10.54 -5.58
CA ALA A 52 16.26 -10.21 -5.54
C ALA A 52 15.85 -9.45 -4.27
N THR A 53 16.42 -9.80 -3.11
CA THR A 53 16.00 -9.19 -1.83
C THR A 53 16.77 -7.93 -1.45
N ALA A 54 17.83 -7.60 -2.19
CA ALA A 54 18.84 -6.61 -1.83
C ALA A 54 19.43 -6.81 -0.42
N THR A 55 19.27 -7.96 0.23
CA THR A 55 19.67 -8.15 1.62
C THR A 55 21.20 -8.24 1.79
N ARG A 56 21.69 -8.03 3.01
CA ARG A 56 23.11 -8.26 3.29
C ARG A 56 23.36 -9.77 3.27
N PRO A 57 24.47 -10.27 2.67
CA PRO A 57 24.78 -11.70 2.66
C PRO A 57 24.75 -12.36 4.05
N GLY A 58 25.21 -11.65 5.09
CA GLY A 58 25.18 -12.14 6.48
C GLY A 58 23.78 -12.34 7.08
N ALA A 59 22.71 -11.95 6.39
CA ALA A 59 21.33 -12.30 6.76
C ALA A 59 20.92 -13.69 6.22
N ILE A 60 21.63 -14.19 5.22
CA ILE A 60 21.37 -15.48 4.55
C ILE A 60 22.38 -16.54 5.02
N VAL A 61 23.66 -16.17 5.10
CA VAL A 61 24.78 -17.05 5.51
C VAL A 61 25.37 -16.63 6.85
N GLU A 62 26.21 -17.49 7.44
CA GLU A 62 26.90 -17.16 8.68
C GLU A 62 27.80 -15.92 8.49
N SER A 63 27.41 -14.82 9.15
CA SER A 63 28.10 -13.53 9.02
C SER A 63 29.54 -13.58 9.56
N ALA A 64 30.43 -12.80 8.96
CA ALA A 64 31.82 -12.68 9.45
C ALA A 64 31.90 -12.13 10.88
N SER A 65 30.97 -11.25 11.26
CA SER A 65 30.86 -10.67 12.61
C SER A 65 30.31 -11.63 13.66
N ALA A 66 29.70 -12.74 13.25
CA ALA A 66 29.16 -13.77 14.14
C ALA A 66 29.71 -15.16 13.75
N LYS A 67 31.00 -15.21 13.39
CA LYS A 67 31.67 -16.45 12.99
C LYS A 67 31.62 -17.48 14.12
N GLY A 68 31.21 -18.71 13.81
CA GLY A 68 31.01 -19.78 14.78
C GLY A 68 29.65 -19.76 15.50
N SER A 69 28.78 -18.79 15.21
CA SER A 69 27.44 -18.71 15.81
C SER A 69 26.42 -19.62 15.14
N ASN A 70 26.71 -20.11 13.93
CA ASN A 70 25.78 -20.88 13.10
C ASN A 70 24.48 -20.13 12.75
N LYS A 71 24.42 -18.81 13.00
CA LYS A 71 23.25 -17.97 12.68
C LYS A 71 23.20 -17.73 11.17
N ALA A 72 22.28 -18.43 10.50
CA ALA A 72 22.03 -18.33 9.07
C ALA A 72 20.55 -18.62 8.78
N LEU A 73 20.16 -18.59 7.50
CA LEU A 73 18.85 -19.03 7.05
C LEU A 73 18.68 -20.53 7.34
N SER A 74 17.58 -20.91 8.00
CA SER A 74 17.26 -22.29 8.39
C SER A 74 15.99 -22.81 7.69
N PHE A 75 15.73 -24.12 7.73
CA PHE A 75 14.57 -24.71 7.06
C PHE A 75 13.23 -24.09 7.51
N LYS A 76 13.07 -23.74 8.80
CA LYS A 76 11.86 -23.05 9.30
C LYS A 76 11.62 -21.67 8.68
N ASN A 77 12.66 -21.06 8.10
CA ASN A 77 12.56 -19.75 7.48
C ASN A 77 12.10 -19.84 6.02
N ILE A 78 11.93 -21.03 5.46
CA ILE A 78 11.48 -21.23 4.08
C ILE A 78 10.16 -22.01 4.10
N GLU A 79 9.15 -21.52 3.39
CA GLU A 79 7.88 -22.23 3.21
C GLU A 79 7.69 -22.53 1.72
N LEU A 80 7.41 -23.78 1.37
CA LEU A 80 6.99 -24.16 0.02
C LEU A 80 5.47 -24.26 -0.03
N LEU A 81 4.87 -23.59 -1.00
CA LEU A 81 3.42 -23.48 -1.15
C LEU A 81 3.01 -23.85 -2.57
N LYS A 82 2.02 -24.73 -2.69
CA LYS A 82 1.23 -24.89 -3.92
C LYS A 82 0.02 -23.97 -3.80
N VAL A 83 -0.11 -22.99 -4.71
CA VAL A 83 -1.10 -21.91 -4.62
C VAL A 83 -1.99 -21.92 -5.86
N ARG A 84 -3.29 -21.73 -5.66
CA ARG A 84 -4.28 -21.62 -6.74
C ARG A 84 -4.18 -20.26 -7.41
N SER A 85 -4.25 -20.22 -8.74
CA SER A 85 -4.27 -18.95 -9.47
C SER A 85 -5.56 -18.18 -9.18
N VAL A 86 -5.42 -16.88 -8.93
CA VAL A 86 -6.56 -15.96 -8.75
C VAL A 86 -7.27 -15.68 -10.07
N VAL A 87 -6.54 -15.76 -11.19
CA VAL A 87 -7.07 -15.47 -12.53
C VAL A 87 -7.79 -16.69 -13.11
N ASP A 88 -7.22 -17.88 -12.90
CA ASP A 88 -7.77 -19.14 -13.39
C ASP A 88 -7.75 -20.18 -12.26
N PRO A 89 -8.87 -20.39 -11.54
CA PRO A 89 -8.94 -21.32 -10.41
C PRO A 89 -8.62 -22.77 -10.75
N SER A 90 -8.65 -23.15 -12.04
CA SER A 90 -8.25 -24.49 -12.50
C SER A 90 -6.72 -24.68 -12.50
N ARG A 91 -5.96 -23.58 -12.49
CA ARG A 91 -4.51 -23.58 -12.48
C ARG A 91 -3.96 -23.37 -11.08
N SER A 92 -2.78 -23.92 -10.86
CA SER A 92 -2.05 -23.77 -9.62
C SER A 92 -0.55 -23.80 -9.88
N THR A 93 0.21 -23.09 -9.05
CA THR A 93 1.67 -22.92 -9.20
C THR A 93 2.37 -23.16 -7.87
N ILE A 94 3.69 -23.33 -7.90
CA ILE A 94 4.53 -23.43 -6.70
C ILE A 94 5.17 -22.07 -6.44
N VAL A 95 5.12 -21.62 -5.20
CA VAL A 95 5.85 -20.45 -4.70
C VAL A 95 6.64 -20.81 -3.46
N ALA A 96 7.68 -20.04 -3.17
CA ALA A 96 8.47 -20.17 -1.96
C ALA A 96 8.47 -18.86 -1.18
N ASN A 97 8.09 -18.91 0.10
CA ASN A 97 8.30 -17.79 1.01
C ASN A 97 9.65 -17.93 1.70
N VAL A 98 10.41 -16.85 1.79
CA VAL A 98 11.66 -16.78 2.55
C VAL A 98 11.55 -15.67 3.58
N ASN A 99 11.68 -16.06 4.86
CA ASN A 99 11.61 -15.16 6.00
C ASN A 99 13.03 -14.84 6.52
N LEU A 100 13.49 -13.62 6.31
CA LEU A 100 14.79 -13.16 6.79
C LEU A 100 14.68 -12.63 8.22
N GLU A 101 15.15 -13.44 9.17
CA GLU A 101 15.13 -13.10 10.62
C GLU A 101 16.46 -12.52 11.13
N ASN A 102 17.56 -12.68 10.39
CA ASN A 102 18.91 -12.25 10.78
C ASN A 102 19.29 -10.90 10.15
N VAL A 103 18.38 -9.91 10.23
CA VAL A 103 18.58 -8.58 9.65
C VAL A 103 19.34 -7.66 10.62
N LYS A 104 20.18 -6.76 10.10
CA LYS A 104 20.94 -5.78 10.90
C LYS A 104 19.98 -4.97 11.81
N ASN A 105 20.40 -4.67 13.05
CA ASN A 105 19.65 -3.95 14.09
C ASN A 105 18.44 -4.69 14.70
N LYS A 106 18.40 -6.03 14.60
CA LYS A 106 17.38 -6.88 15.23
C LYS A 106 17.13 -6.55 16.70
N GLU A 107 18.18 -6.27 17.47
CA GLU A 107 18.11 -6.00 18.91
C GLU A 107 17.50 -4.64 19.28
N LYS A 108 17.36 -3.72 18.31
CA LYS A 108 16.81 -2.38 18.56
C LYS A 108 15.45 -2.16 17.90
N ASP A 109 15.24 -2.63 16.66
CA ASP A 109 14.03 -2.32 15.86
C ASP A 109 13.81 -3.23 14.61
N GLY A 110 14.66 -4.23 14.36
CA GLY A 110 14.64 -4.98 13.09
C GLY A 110 13.51 -6.02 13.01
N LYS A 111 12.45 -5.73 12.24
CA LYS A 111 11.41 -6.70 11.92
C LYS A 111 11.90 -7.78 10.93
N PRO A 112 11.43 -9.04 11.08
CA PRO A 112 11.65 -10.07 10.07
C PRO A 112 10.98 -9.65 8.75
N LYS A 113 11.61 -10.02 7.64
CA LYS A 113 11.14 -9.67 6.28
C LYS A 113 10.76 -10.91 5.54
N LYS A 114 9.51 -10.99 5.10
CA LYS A 114 8.99 -12.11 4.31
C LYS A 114 8.93 -11.72 2.83
N PHE A 115 9.62 -12.49 2.00
CA PHE A 115 9.64 -12.37 0.55
C PHE A 115 8.96 -13.59 -0.07
N THR A 116 8.19 -13.40 -1.13
CA THR A 116 7.61 -14.50 -1.92
C THR A 116 8.33 -14.61 -3.26
N PHE A 117 8.69 -15.82 -3.65
CA PHE A 117 9.32 -16.14 -4.93
C PHE A 117 8.43 -17.08 -5.74
N ARG A 118 8.26 -16.78 -7.02
CA ARG A 118 7.53 -17.59 -8.00
C ARG A 118 8.49 -18.39 -8.87
N LEU A 119 7.94 -19.38 -9.57
CA LEU A 119 8.66 -20.04 -10.65
C LEU A 119 9.06 -18.99 -11.71
N GLU A 120 10.32 -19.04 -12.12
CA GLU A 120 10.85 -18.14 -13.14
C GLU A 120 10.95 -18.88 -14.48
N GLY A 121 10.59 -18.21 -15.58
CA GLY A 121 10.63 -18.81 -16.91
C GLY A 121 12.05 -19.17 -17.36
N THR A 122 13.06 -18.46 -16.84
CA THR A 122 14.47 -18.77 -17.05
C THR A 122 14.99 -19.64 -15.89
N PRO A 123 15.34 -20.92 -16.11
CA PRO A 123 15.75 -21.83 -15.04
C PRO A 123 16.96 -21.34 -14.24
N ALA A 124 17.90 -20.65 -14.89
CA ALA A 124 19.07 -20.07 -14.24
C ALA A 124 18.69 -19.09 -13.11
N PHE A 125 17.55 -18.40 -13.23
CA PHE A 125 17.04 -17.43 -12.27
C PHE A 125 15.95 -17.97 -11.33
N CYS A 126 15.56 -19.23 -11.47
CA CYS A 126 14.44 -19.80 -10.73
C CYS A 126 14.82 -20.13 -9.28
N ILE A 127 14.59 -19.21 -8.36
CA ILE A 127 14.84 -19.38 -6.91
C ILE A 127 14.13 -20.63 -6.37
N VAL A 128 12.86 -20.83 -6.75
CA VAL A 128 12.03 -21.94 -6.30
C VAL A 128 12.63 -23.30 -6.69
N SER A 129 13.19 -23.44 -7.90
CA SER A 129 13.78 -24.72 -8.34
C SER A 129 15.04 -25.07 -7.55
N TYR A 130 15.87 -24.09 -7.20
CA TYR A 130 17.03 -24.33 -6.35
C TYR A 130 16.63 -24.68 -4.92
N ILE A 131 15.59 -24.04 -4.35
CA ILE A 131 15.03 -24.39 -3.04
C ILE A 131 14.54 -25.84 -3.04
N LEU A 132 13.77 -26.24 -4.06
CA LEU A 132 13.28 -27.62 -4.22
C LEU A 132 14.46 -28.60 -4.35
N SER A 133 15.46 -28.27 -5.16
CA SER A 133 16.65 -29.12 -5.37
C SER A 133 17.44 -29.36 -4.08
N ILE A 134 17.59 -28.33 -3.24
CA ILE A 134 18.24 -28.47 -1.93
C ILE A 134 17.38 -29.31 -1.00
N GLY A 135 16.07 -29.04 -0.93
CA GLY A 135 15.14 -29.79 -0.09
C GLY A 135 15.11 -31.28 -0.42
N ILE A 136 15.00 -31.62 -1.71
CA ILE A 136 14.98 -32.99 -2.21
C ILE A 136 16.35 -33.65 -2.02
N GLY A 137 17.43 -32.97 -2.42
CA GLY A 137 18.79 -33.51 -2.30
C GLY A 137 19.23 -33.77 -0.85
N GLN A 138 18.63 -33.10 0.13
CA GLN A 138 18.87 -33.35 1.54
C GLN A 138 17.85 -34.31 2.20
N GLY A 139 16.82 -34.75 1.47
CA GLY A 139 15.75 -35.61 1.99
C GLY A 139 14.88 -34.89 3.06
N ALA A 140 14.69 -33.59 2.88
CA ALA A 140 14.14 -32.69 3.90
C ALA A 140 12.62 -32.52 3.88
N LEU A 141 11.96 -32.92 2.79
CA LEU A 141 10.50 -32.92 2.69
C LEU A 141 9.90 -33.88 3.72
N ARG A 142 8.81 -33.46 4.37
CA ARG A 142 8.10 -34.26 5.36
C ARG A 142 7.46 -35.49 4.73
N ASP A 143 6.76 -35.28 3.62
CA ASP A 143 6.08 -36.32 2.87
C ASP A 143 7.04 -36.97 1.86
N GLU A 144 6.84 -38.25 1.58
CA GLU A 144 7.67 -39.04 0.67
C GLU A 144 7.16 -38.92 -0.76
N PHE A 145 7.79 -38.05 -1.54
CA PHE A 145 7.53 -37.91 -2.97
C PHE A 145 8.46 -38.84 -3.77
N SER A 146 7.89 -39.66 -4.65
CA SER A 146 8.65 -40.54 -5.54
C SER A 146 9.31 -39.77 -6.68
N SER A 147 8.74 -38.62 -7.06
CA SER A 147 9.31 -37.74 -8.07
C SER A 147 8.99 -36.27 -7.80
N VAL A 148 9.80 -35.38 -8.37
CA VAL A 148 9.54 -33.93 -8.34
C VAL A 148 8.18 -33.60 -8.95
N ARG A 149 7.75 -34.38 -9.96
CA ARG A 149 6.49 -34.17 -10.66
C ARG A 149 5.27 -34.29 -9.75
N GLU A 150 5.30 -35.21 -8.77
CA GLU A 150 4.20 -35.34 -7.80
C GLU A 150 3.96 -34.06 -7.01
N ILE A 151 5.01 -33.28 -6.72
CA ILE A 151 4.88 -31.97 -6.06
C ILE A 151 4.10 -30.98 -6.93
N PHE A 152 4.34 -30.99 -8.24
CA PHE A 152 3.64 -30.11 -9.18
C PHE A 152 2.22 -30.59 -9.49
N ASP A 153 1.97 -31.90 -9.44
CA ASP A 153 0.68 -32.53 -9.72
C ASP A 153 -0.26 -32.52 -8.50
N LEU A 154 0.20 -32.07 -7.31
CA LEU A 154 -0.66 -31.87 -6.14
C LEU A 154 -1.89 -31.01 -6.47
N ASN A 155 -3.06 -31.55 -6.17
CA ASN A 155 -4.33 -30.88 -6.38
C ASN A 155 -4.77 -30.14 -5.11
N ILE A 156 -5.06 -28.85 -5.23
CA ILE A 156 -5.60 -28.08 -4.10
C ILE A 156 -7.10 -28.41 -3.98
N PRO A 157 -7.62 -28.77 -2.79
CA PRO A 157 -9.06 -28.94 -2.57
C PRO A 157 -9.88 -27.70 -2.97
N ALA A 158 -11.11 -27.90 -3.45
CA ALA A 158 -11.95 -26.83 -4.00
C ALA A 158 -12.29 -25.72 -2.99
N ASP A 159 -12.33 -26.08 -1.70
CA ASP A 159 -12.59 -25.20 -0.57
C ASP A 159 -11.33 -24.49 -0.03
N ARG A 160 -10.18 -24.67 -0.70
CA ARG A 160 -8.88 -24.11 -0.31
C ARG A 160 -8.17 -23.43 -1.48
N ASP A 161 -7.28 -22.52 -1.12
CA ASP A 161 -6.44 -21.78 -2.06
C ASP A 161 -4.96 -22.21 -2.04
N VAL A 162 -4.56 -23.02 -1.06
CA VAL A 162 -3.16 -23.39 -0.83
C VAL A 162 -3.00 -24.79 -0.24
N LEU A 163 -1.91 -25.46 -0.61
CA LEU A 163 -1.31 -26.57 0.13
C LEU A 163 0.12 -26.23 0.53
N ARG A 164 0.46 -26.46 1.80
CA ARG A 164 1.80 -26.21 2.34
C ARG A 164 2.63 -27.48 2.33
N ILE A 165 3.71 -27.48 1.58
CA ILE A 165 4.67 -28.59 1.53
C ILE A 165 5.64 -28.37 2.69
N LYS A 166 5.61 -29.27 3.67
CA LYS A 166 6.34 -29.08 4.93
C LYS A 166 7.70 -29.76 4.92
N TRP A 167 8.62 -29.20 5.68
CA TRP A 167 9.89 -29.84 6.02
C TRP A 167 9.71 -30.80 7.21
N LYS A 168 10.62 -31.77 7.33
CA LYS A 168 10.75 -32.63 8.50
C LYS A 168 11.02 -31.80 9.77
N LYS A 169 10.34 -32.12 10.88
CA LYS A 169 10.37 -31.32 12.12
C LYS A 169 11.78 -31.21 12.70
N GLU A 170 12.55 -32.28 12.63
CA GLU A 170 13.93 -32.39 13.09
C GLU A 170 14.93 -31.51 12.31
N LEU A 171 14.58 -31.08 11.09
CA LEU A 171 15.44 -30.24 10.25
C LEU A 171 15.15 -28.74 10.38
N LEU A 172 14.04 -28.35 11.01
CA LEU A 172 13.55 -26.97 11.01
C LEU A 172 14.59 -25.95 11.52
N ASN A 173 15.40 -26.32 12.50
CA ASN A 173 16.44 -25.45 13.07
C ASN A 173 17.82 -25.63 12.41
N GLN A 174 17.98 -26.58 11.49
CA GLN A 174 19.22 -26.76 10.76
C GLN A 174 19.38 -25.67 9.70
N PRO A 175 20.64 -25.27 9.38
CA PRO A 175 20.88 -24.32 8.31
C PRO A 175 20.36 -24.89 6.99
N PHE A 176 19.70 -24.05 6.19
CA PHE A 176 19.23 -24.43 4.87
C PHE A 176 20.39 -24.52 3.87
N LEU A 177 21.37 -23.63 4.04
CA LEU A 177 22.60 -23.57 3.26
C LEU A 177 23.77 -24.04 4.13
N CYS A 178 24.34 -25.18 3.77
CA CYS A 178 25.26 -25.94 4.60
C CYS A 178 26.70 -25.86 4.08
N ASP A 179 27.65 -25.84 5.02
CA ASP A 179 29.07 -25.92 4.73
C ASP A 179 29.43 -27.30 4.16
N VAL A 180 30.53 -27.32 3.42
CA VAL A 180 31.01 -28.50 2.72
C VAL A 180 32.50 -28.67 2.98
N ARG A 181 32.92 -29.91 3.23
CA ARG A 181 34.32 -30.28 3.46
C ARG A 181 34.75 -31.34 2.46
N ASN A 182 35.91 -31.12 1.85
CA ASN A 182 36.57 -32.14 1.04
C ASN A 182 37.22 -33.17 1.99
N THR A 183 36.91 -34.44 1.77
CA THR A 183 37.51 -35.60 2.42
C THR A 183 38.25 -36.44 1.36
N SER A 184 39.04 -37.43 1.78
CA SER A 184 39.71 -38.37 0.88
C SER A 184 38.74 -39.21 0.03
N GLU A 185 37.50 -39.38 0.50
CA GLU A 185 36.43 -40.14 -0.17
C GLU A 185 35.50 -39.26 -1.04
N GLY A 186 35.80 -37.95 -1.15
CA GLY A 186 35.00 -37.02 -1.92
C GLY A 186 34.53 -35.82 -1.11
N VAL A 187 33.31 -35.36 -1.37
CA VAL A 187 32.79 -34.11 -0.80
C VAL A 187 31.71 -34.42 0.22
N ARG A 188 31.94 -34.06 1.49
CA ARG A 188 30.98 -34.27 2.59
C ARG A 188 30.21 -33.00 2.91
N ILE A 189 28.89 -33.08 2.85
CA ILE A 189 27.97 -32.00 3.26
C ILE A 189 27.83 -32.01 4.79
N LEU A 190 28.07 -30.87 5.42
CA LEU A 190 27.96 -30.68 6.87
C LEU A 190 26.59 -30.06 7.20
N LYS A 191 25.55 -30.90 7.30
CA LYS A 191 24.15 -30.47 7.47
C LYS A 191 23.90 -29.57 8.68
N GLU A 192 24.72 -29.69 9.72
CA GLU A 192 24.58 -28.93 10.96
C GLU A 192 25.33 -27.59 10.94
N LYS A 193 26.17 -27.36 9.94
CA LYS A 193 27.05 -26.19 9.87
C LYS A 193 26.63 -25.27 8.74
N ALA A 194 26.33 -24.02 9.05
CA ALA A 194 25.95 -23.01 8.09
C ALA A 194 27.08 -22.69 7.11
N PHE A 195 26.69 -22.34 5.88
CA PHE A 195 27.65 -21.93 4.85
C PHE A 195 28.38 -20.65 5.29
N PRO A 196 29.72 -20.59 5.29
CA PRO A 196 30.46 -19.42 5.76
C PRO A 196 30.46 -18.27 4.77
N TYR A 197 30.31 -17.03 5.24
CA TYR A 197 30.42 -15.82 4.40
C TYR A 197 31.75 -15.74 3.61
N ALA A 198 32.87 -16.13 4.24
CA ALA A 198 34.17 -16.12 3.57
C ALA A 198 34.20 -17.01 2.33
N LYS A 199 33.68 -18.26 2.43
CA LYS A 199 33.60 -19.17 1.29
C LYS A 199 32.69 -18.63 0.19
N TYR A 200 31.58 -17.97 0.56
CA TYR A 200 30.68 -17.34 -0.39
C TYR A 200 31.37 -16.21 -1.16
N ARG A 201 31.98 -15.26 -0.43
CA ARG A 201 32.71 -14.13 -1.02
C ARG A 201 33.86 -14.60 -1.91
N ASP A 202 34.71 -15.50 -1.41
CA ASP A 202 35.88 -15.95 -2.16
C ASP A 202 35.47 -16.74 -3.42
N THR A 203 34.33 -17.45 -3.37
CA THR A 203 33.75 -18.08 -4.55
C THR A 203 33.23 -17.06 -5.55
N PHE A 204 32.53 -16.03 -5.10
CA PHE A 204 32.02 -14.97 -5.95
C PHE A 204 33.13 -14.19 -6.66
N VAL A 205 34.19 -13.80 -5.93
CA VAL A 205 35.39 -13.15 -6.49
C VAL A 205 36.04 -14.03 -7.56
N ARG A 206 36.18 -15.33 -7.29
CA ARG A 206 36.73 -16.27 -8.28
C ARG A 206 35.86 -16.36 -9.53
N LEU A 207 34.54 -16.48 -9.37
CA LEU A 207 33.62 -16.56 -10.50
C LEU A 207 33.67 -15.31 -11.37
N GLY A 208 33.90 -14.13 -10.78
CA GLY A 208 34.15 -12.90 -11.55
C GLY A 208 35.36 -13.00 -12.47
N ARG A 209 36.45 -13.61 -11.98
CA ARG A 209 37.64 -13.85 -12.81
C ARG A 209 37.38 -14.87 -13.91
N VAL A 210 36.63 -15.93 -13.60
CA VAL A 210 36.25 -16.96 -14.58
C VAL A 210 35.35 -16.36 -15.67
N ALA A 211 34.42 -15.49 -15.30
CA ALA A 211 33.55 -14.76 -16.22
C ALA A 211 34.26 -13.62 -16.99
N GLY A 212 35.53 -13.34 -16.68
CA GLY A 212 36.33 -12.35 -17.40
C GLY A 212 36.09 -10.89 -17.00
N PHE A 213 35.54 -10.61 -15.81
CA PHE A 213 35.42 -9.23 -15.32
C PHE A 213 36.80 -8.61 -15.05
N GLU A 214 36.99 -7.36 -15.50
CA GLU A 214 38.22 -6.60 -15.32
C GLU A 214 38.53 -6.35 -13.84
N GLU A 215 37.52 -5.89 -13.08
CA GLU A 215 37.64 -5.63 -11.65
C GLU A 215 37.27 -6.84 -10.78
N SER A 216 37.87 -6.90 -9.59
CA SER A 216 37.47 -7.88 -8.58
C SER A 216 36.06 -7.58 -8.07
N LEU A 217 35.16 -8.56 -8.24
CA LEU A 217 33.77 -8.42 -7.80
C LEU A 217 33.63 -8.33 -6.28
N GLU A 218 32.60 -7.61 -5.84
CA GLU A 218 32.18 -7.52 -4.44
C GLU A 218 30.69 -7.85 -4.31
N LEU A 219 30.33 -8.66 -3.31
CA LEU A 219 28.92 -9.02 -3.06
C LEU A 219 27.99 -7.80 -2.88
N TYR A 220 28.56 -6.64 -2.51
CA TYR A 220 27.80 -5.40 -2.36
C TYR A 220 27.32 -4.82 -3.70
N GLN A 221 27.94 -5.17 -4.83
CA GLN A 221 27.53 -4.74 -6.17
C GLN A 221 26.14 -5.27 -6.54
N LEU A 222 25.79 -6.49 -6.13
CA LEU A 222 24.44 -7.06 -6.25
C LEU A 222 23.43 -6.16 -5.53
N ARG A 223 23.70 -5.85 -4.26
CA ARG A 223 22.82 -5.00 -3.45
C ARG A 223 22.67 -3.58 -4.01
N ARG A 224 23.70 -3.00 -4.64
CA ARG A 224 23.61 -1.66 -5.26
C ARG A 224 22.65 -1.65 -6.45
N ALA A 225 22.75 -2.64 -7.34
CA ALA A 225 21.83 -2.77 -8.47
C ALA A 225 20.38 -2.97 -8.00
N SER A 226 20.17 -3.89 -7.06
CA SER A 226 18.84 -4.10 -6.47
C SER A 226 18.31 -2.84 -5.79
N GLY A 227 19.15 -2.14 -5.03
CA GLY A 227 18.78 -0.91 -4.34
C GLY A 227 18.30 0.19 -5.30
N ARG A 228 18.93 0.31 -6.48
CA ARG A 228 18.50 1.24 -7.52
C ARG A 228 17.14 0.83 -8.09
N ASN A 229 16.98 -0.43 -8.49
CA ASN A 229 15.73 -0.91 -9.08
C ASN A 229 14.55 -0.84 -8.09
N ILE A 230 14.80 -1.16 -6.82
CA ILE A 230 13.82 -1.02 -5.73
C ILE A 230 13.47 0.46 -5.52
N ASN A 231 14.45 1.37 -5.54
CA ASN A 231 14.18 2.80 -5.37
C ASN A 231 13.34 3.39 -6.51
N SER A 232 13.42 2.85 -7.73
CA SER A 232 12.55 3.26 -8.83
C SER A 232 11.17 2.61 -8.80
N ALA A 233 11.04 1.43 -8.19
CA ALA A 233 9.82 0.62 -8.25
C ALA A 233 8.92 0.75 -7.00
N LEU A 234 9.49 1.08 -5.84
CA LEU A 234 8.79 1.12 -4.55
C LEU A 234 8.74 2.53 -3.98
N ASP A 235 7.69 2.81 -3.21
CA ASP A 235 7.61 4.05 -2.43
C ASP A 235 8.71 4.10 -1.34
N PRO A 236 9.01 5.29 -0.78
CA PRO A 236 10.07 5.46 0.20
C PRO A 236 9.94 4.55 1.44
N VAL A 237 8.72 4.24 1.89
CA VAL A 237 8.45 3.40 3.07
C VAL A 237 8.76 1.94 2.75
N GLU A 238 8.20 1.39 1.67
CA GLU A 238 8.44 0.02 1.23
C GLU A 238 9.93 -0.21 0.87
N ARG A 239 10.57 0.79 0.25
CA ARG A 239 12.01 0.79 -0.04
C ARG A 239 12.82 0.77 1.26
N ASN A 240 12.52 1.65 2.22
CA ASN A 240 13.25 1.72 3.50
C ASN A 240 13.11 0.41 4.27
N GLN A 241 11.90 -0.15 4.31
CA GLN A 241 11.62 -1.45 4.90
C GLN A 241 12.47 -2.53 4.22
N THR A 242 12.43 -2.63 2.89
CA THR A 242 13.20 -3.64 2.12
C THR A 242 14.70 -3.51 2.36
N MET A 243 15.23 -2.29 2.33
CA MET A 243 16.67 -2.02 2.49
C MET A 243 17.16 -2.11 3.94
N GLY A 244 16.23 -2.12 4.91
CA GLY A 244 16.56 -2.19 6.35
C GLY A 244 17.09 -0.86 6.88
N HIS A 245 16.52 0.24 6.39
CA HIS A 245 16.72 1.58 6.93
C HIS A 245 15.70 1.83 8.04
N LEU A 246 16.08 2.64 9.03
CA LEU A 246 15.18 2.98 10.15
C LEU A 246 14.07 3.89 9.64
N GLY A 247 12.83 3.46 9.81
CA GLY A 247 11.63 4.19 9.44
C GLY A 247 11.04 5.03 10.58
N SER A 248 10.09 5.89 10.24
CA SER A 248 9.24 6.60 11.21
C SER A 248 8.40 5.64 12.08
N THR A 249 7.73 6.15 13.13
CA THR A 249 6.81 5.36 13.98
C THR A 249 5.73 4.65 13.15
N TYR A 250 5.25 5.28 12.08
CA TYR A 250 4.24 4.68 11.19
C TYR A 250 4.75 3.41 10.52
N GLU A 251 5.95 3.45 9.93
CA GLU A 251 6.59 2.31 9.26
C GLU A 251 6.82 1.14 10.23
N LYS A 252 7.03 1.45 11.52
CA LYS A 252 7.24 0.46 12.56
C LYS A 252 5.98 -0.28 12.98
N TYR A 253 4.78 0.29 12.88
CA TYR A 253 3.57 -0.38 13.38
C TYR A 253 2.59 -0.81 12.28
N TYR A 254 2.52 -0.07 11.17
CA TYR A 254 1.47 -0.28 10.17
C TYR A 254 1.94 -1.02 8.92
N THR A 255 3.26 -1.10 8.66
CA THR A 255 3.76 -1.82 7.48
C THR A 255 3.78 -3.33 7.73
N PRO A 256 3.08 -4.14 6.88
CA PRO A 256 3.11 -5.59 6.98
C PRO A 256 4.53 -6.16 6.88
N THR A 257 4.82 -7.26 7.57
CA THR A 257 6.13 -7.94 7.49
C THR A 257 6.35 -8.63 6.14
N HIS A 258 5.28 -8.99 5.46
CA HIS A 258 5.31 -9.53 4.10
C HIS A 258 5.27 -8.37 3.10
N ILE A 259 6.37 -8.22 2.37
CA ILE A 259 6.49 -7.21 1.32
C ILE A 259 5.91 -7.82 0.04
N ALA A 260 4.63 -7.53 -0.24
CA ALA A 260 3.84 -8.13 -1.31
C ALA A 260 4.19 -7.55 -2.70
N ARG A 261 5.48 -7.60 -3.06
CA ARG A 261 6.01 -7.08 -4.33
C ARG A 261 6.79 -8.17 -5.06
N ASP A 262 6.66 -8.22 -6.38
CA ASP A 262 7.39 -9.16 -7.22
C ASP A 262 8.85 -8.70 -7.41
N PHE A 263 9.70 -9.00 -6.43
CA PHE A 263 11.13 -8.68 -6.46
C PHE A 263 11.91 -9.38 -7.58
N GLN A 264 11.39 -10.49 -8.11
CA GLN A 264 11.98 -11.15 -9.28
C GLN A 264 11.79 -10.26 -10.51
N SER A 265 10.58 -9.73 -10.73
CA SER A 265 10.34 -8.79 -11.84
C SER A 265 11.19 -7.51 -11.73
N ILE A 266 11.36 -6.98 -10.51
CA ILE A 266 12.13 -5.74 -10.26
C ILE A 266 13.62 -5.92 -10.58
N TYR A 267 14.21 -7.05 -10.23
CA TYR A 267 15.64 -7.29 -10.46
C TYR A 267 15.93 -7.96 -11.80
N PHE A 268 15.20 -9.02 -12.17
CA PHE A 268 15.44 -9.79 -13.39
C PHE A 268 14.82 -9.17 -14.64
N GLY A 269 13.87 -8.23 -14.49
CA GLY A 269 13.16 -7.62 -15.62
C GLY A 269 12.13 -8.53 -16.29
N SER A 270 11.73 -9.63 -15.64
CA SER A 270 10.68 -10.51 -16.16
C SER A 270 9.27 -9.92 -15.96
N PRO A 271 8.26 -10.36 -16.74
CA PRO A 271 6.88 -9.91 -16.55
C PRO A 271 6.41 -10.09 -15.10
N SER A 272 5.79 -9.06 -14.55
CA SER A 272 5.36 -9.07 -13.14
C SER A 272 4.16 -9.99 -12.94
N GLU A 273 4.20 -10.81 -11.90
CA GLU A 273 3.06 -11.58 -11.41
C GLU A 273 2.56 -11.01 -10.05
N ALA A 274 2.39 -9.69 -9.96
CA ALA A 274 1.99 -9.00 -8.73
C ALA A 274 0.74 -9.62 -8.08
N LEU A 275 -0.30 -9.96 -8.86
CA LEU A 275 -1.52 -10.59 -8.35
C LEU A 275 -1.26 -11.93 -7.66
N LEU A 276 -0.31 -12.73 -8.17
CA LEU A 276 0.09 -13.98 -7.50
C LEU A 276 0.75 -13.66 -6.16
N ILE A 277 1.71 -12.74 -6.14
CA ILE A 277 2.43 -12.37 -4.92
C ILE A 277 1.48 -11.80 -3.85
N GLU A 278 0.57 -10.92 -4.24
CA GLU A 278 -0.48 -10.37 -3.38
C GLU A 278 -1.42 -11.47 -2.85
N SER A 279 -1.79 -12.43 -3.69
CA SER A 279 -2.62 -13.57 -3.29
C SER A 279 -1.97 -14.42 -2.21
N VAL A 280 -0.63 -14.52 -2.23
CA VAL A 280 0.14 -15.24 -1.21
C VAL A 280 0.29 -14.40 0.06
N ALA A 281 0.28 -13.08 -0.06
CA ALA A 281 0.38 -12.16 1.06
C ALA A 281 -0.91 -11.96 1.84
N ARG A 282 -2.08 -12.23 1.23
CA ARG A 282 -3.38 -12.02 1.86
C ARG A 282 -3.59 -12.93 3.09
N MET A 283 -4.23 -12.39 4.12
CA MET A 283 -4.64 -13.17 5.31
C MET A 283 -5.56 -14.35 4.95
N GLY A 284 -6.38 -14.19 3.90
CA GLY A 284 -7.29 -15.22 3.42
C GLY A 284 -6.59 -16.49 2.90
N LEU A 285 -5.29 -16.49 2.63
CA LEU A 285 -4.58 -17.67 2.14
C LEU A 285 -4.61 -18.84 3.14
N SER A 286 -4.58 -18.57 4.44
CA SER A 286 -4.65 -19.61 5.48
C SER A 286 -6.08 -20.00 5.87
N ARG A 287 -7.09 -19.34 5.31
CA ARG A 287 -8.49 -19.59 5.66
C ARG A 287 -8.88 -21.00 5.20
N ASP A 288 -9.40 -21.78 6.13
CA ASP A 288 -10.03 -23.07 5.86
C ASP A 288 -11.31 -23.12 6.69
N ARG A 289 -12.45 -23.30 6.03
CA ARG A 289 -13.77 -23.24 6.66
C ARG A 289 -14.08 -24.50 7.50
N ARG A 290 -13.23 -25.53 7.43
CA ARG A 290 -13.36 -26.77 8.20
C ARG A 290 -12.63 -26.68 9.55
N ALA A 291 -11.95 -25.57 9.83
CA ALA A 291 -11.30 -25.36 11.11
C ALA A 291 -12.32 -25.38 12.26
N PRO A 292 -11.98 -25.94 13.43
CA PRO A 292 -12.87 -25.98 14.58
C PRO A 292 -13.33 -24.58 14.99
N THR A 293 -14.63 -24.40 15.20
CA THR A 293 -15.20 -23.16 15.76
C THR A 293 -15.49 -23.29 17.25
N GLU A 294 -15.64 -24.52 17.73
CA GLU A 294 -15.92 -24.88 19.12
C GLU A 294 -15.14 -26.15 19.47
N LEU A 295 -14.99 -26.41 20.78
CA LEU A 295 -14.45 -27.68 21.28
C LEU A 295 -15.49 -28.79 21.09
N ASP A 296 -15.04 -29.97 20.68
CA ASP A 296 -15.89 -31.16 20.63
C ASP A 296 -16.31 -31.63 22.04
N ASP A 297 -17.28 -32.55 22.10
CA ASP A 297 -17.84 -33.03 23.37
C ASP A 297 -16.79 -33.67 24.30
N GLU A 298 -15.79 -34.33 23.72
CA GLU A 298 -14.71 -34.98 24.47
C GLU A 298 -13.77 -33.94 25.09
N GLN A 299 -13.33 -32.97 24.29
CA GLN A 299 -12.53 -31.82 24.71
C GLN A 299 -13.26 -30.97 25.75
N GLN A 300 -14.58 -30.76 25.60
CA GLN A 300 -15.39 -30.07 26.59
C GLN A 300 -15.50 -30.86 27.90
N LYS A 301 -15.62 -32.19 27.83
CA LYS A 301 -15.64 -33.05 29.01
C LYS A 301 -14.31 -33.02 29.75
N GLU A 302 -13.20 -33.09 29.05
CA GLU A 302 -11.87 -32.93 29.63
C GLU A 302 -11.70 -31.57 30.30
N LEU A 303 -12.10 -30.49 29.62
CA LEU A 303 -12.07 -29.15 30.18
C LEU A 303 -12.90 -29.02 31.46
N ARG A 304 -14.09 -29.64 31.51
CA ARG A 304 -14.94 -29.63 32.71
C ARG A 304 -14.28 -30.32 33.91
N ASN A 305 -13.36 -31.25 33.67
CA ASN A 305 -12.64 -32.02 34.67
C ASN A 305 -11.23 -31.46 34.96
N ASP A 306 -10.90 -30.29 34.42
CA ASP A 306 -9.60 -29.65 34.64
C ASP A 306 -9.31 -29.49 36.15
N PRO A 307 -8.09 -29.81 36.62
CA PRO A 307 -7.72 -29.71 38.03
C PRO A 307 -8.00 -28.33 38.64
N ALA A 308 -7.73 -27.24 37.90
CA ALA A 308 -7.92 -25.88 38.39
C ALA A 308 -9.42 -25.58 38.66
N LEU A 309 -10.30 -26.04 37.78
CA LEU A 309 -11.75 -25.89 37.97
C LEU A 309 -12.28 -26.79 39.08
N THR A 310 -11.71 -27.98 39.24
CA THR A 310 -12.08 -28.92 40.32
C THR A 310 -11.72 -28.35 41.70
N ILE A 311 -10.55 -27.74 41.84
CA ILE A 311 -10.13 -27.06 43.08
C ILE A 311 -11.08 -25.92 43.42
N LEU A 312 -11.35 -25.02 42.46
CA LEU A 312 -12.25 -23.89 42.69
C LEU A 312 -13.69 -24.32 43.01
N ARG A 313 -14.18 -25.42 42.43
CA ARG A 313 -15.48 -25.99 42.79
C ARG A 313 -15.51 -26.51 44.22
N LYS A 314 -14.43 -27.17 44.69
CA LYS A 314 -14.32 -27.60 46.08
C LYS A 314 -14.30 -26.41 47.03
N GLU A 315 -13.52 -25.37 46.75
CA GLU A 315 -13.48 -24.13 47.55
C GLU A 315 -14.87 -23.46 47.62
N ARG A 316 -15.60 -23.41 46.50
CA ARG A 316 -16.97 -22.89 46.47
C ARG A 316 -17.92 -23.69 47.35
N GLU A 317 -17.84 -25.02 47.31
CA GLU A 317 -18.69 -25.87 48.17
C GLU A 317 -18.34 -25.69 49.66
N VAL A 318 -17.06 -25.53 50.02
CA VAL A 318 -16.67 -25.21 51.41
C VAL A 318 -17.30 -23.89 51.88
N TYR A 319 -17.24 -22.82 51.08
CA TYR A 319 -17.88 -21.55 51.45
C TYR A 319 -19.40 -21.65 51.50
N LYS A 320 -20.01 -22.49 50.66
CA LYS A 320 -21.45 -22.75 50.67
C LYS A 320 -21.88 -23.48 51.93
N GLU A 321 -21.17 -24.52 52.34
CA GLU A 321 -21.42 -25.26 53.58
C GLU A 321 -21.26 -24.35 54.79
N GLN A 322 -20.20 -23.54 54.85
CA GLN A 322 -20.00 -22.55 55.92
C GLN A 322 -21.13 -21.50 56.02
N LEU A 323 -21.72 -21.09 54.89
CA LEU A 323 -22.89 -20.19 54.88
C LEU A 323 -24.16 -20.89 55.39
N TYR A 324 -24.34 -22.17 55.07
CA TYR A 324 -25.46 -22.96 55.58
C TYR A 324 -25.34 -23.25 57.08
N ASP A 325 -24.14 -23.53 57.58
CA ASP A 325 -23.87 -23.73 59.01
C ASP A 325 -24.18 -22.47 59.84
N GLN A 326 -24.07 -21.29 59.22
CA GLN A 326 -24.45 -20.00 59.81
C GLN A 326 -25.95 -19.67 59.69
N GLY A 327 -26.77 -20.59 59.17
CA GLY A 327 -28.21 -20.45 59.07
C GLY A 327 -28.71 -19.63 57.88
N PHE A 328 -27.84 -19.28 56.92
CA PHE A 328 -28.23 -18.50 55.73
C PHE A 328 -28.88 -19.39 54.67
N TYR A 329 -30.19 -19.67 54.84
CA TYR A 329 -31.01 -20.37 53.86
C TYR A 329 -32.25 -19.53 53.44
N PRO A 330 -32.41 -19.18 52.15
CA PRO A 330 -31.51 -19.42 51.00
C PRO A 330 -30.20 -18.58 51.05
N LEU A 331 -29.19 -18.96 50.24
CA LEU A 331 -27.86 -18.32 50.21
C LEU A 331 -27.91 -16.80 50.00
N SER A 332 -28.95 -16.28 49.34
CA SER A 332 -29.17 -14.84 49.17
C SER A 332 -29.34 -14.08 50.49
N LYS A 333 -29.71 -14.75 51.60
CA LYS A 333 -29.76 -14.10 52.93
C LYS A 333 -28.38 -13.79 53.51
N GLY A 334 -27.32 -14.39 52.98
CA GLY A 334 -25.93 -14.10 53.37
C GLY A 334 -25.34 -12.87 52.67
N GLU A 335 -26.11 -12.21 51.80
CA GLU A 335 -25.68 -11.05 51.01
C GLU A 335 -25.27 -9.89 51.93
N GLY A 336 -23.99 -9.51 51.86
CA GLY A 336 -23.36 -8.53 52.76
C GLY A 336 -22.29 -9.12 53.70
N THR A 337 -22.28 -10.44 53.93
CA THR A 337 -21.23 -11.11 54.71
C THR A 337 -19.94 -11.30 53.92
N ASP A 338 -18.79 -11.33 54.60
CA ASP A 338 -17.51 -11.58 53.94
C ASP A 338 -17.39 -13.01 53.39
N LEU A 339 -18.08 -13.99 53.99
CA LEU A 339 -18.17 -15.35 53.48
C LEU A 339 -18.98 -15.41 52.17
N TYR A 340 -20.08 -14.66 52.07
CA TYR A 340 -20.84 -14.57 50.83
C TYR A 340 -20.05 -13.87 49.72
N LYS A 341 -19.26 -12.82 50.05
CA LYS A 341 -18.32 -12.21 49.09
C LYS A 341 -17.32 -13.23 48.57
N LYS A 342 -16.68 -14.02 49.45
CA LYS A 342 -15.75 -15.08 49.04
C LYS A 342 -16.41 -16.16 48.18
N TYR A 343 -17.66 -16.54 48.49
CA TYR A 343 -18.45 -17.47 47.68
C TYR A 343 -18.72 -16.93 46.26
N GLU A 344 -19.20 -15.69 46.15
CA GLU A 344 -19.47 -15.03 44.86
C GLU A 344 -18.18 -14.77 44.07
N GLU A 345 -17.10 -14.36 44.72
CA GLU A 345 -15.78 -14.25 44.10
C GLU A 345 -15.29 -15.59 43.54
N THR A 346 -15.45 -16.69 44.29
CA THR A 346 -15.05 -18.02 43.84
C THR A 346 -15.91 -18.48 42.67
N LYS A 347 -17.22 -18.24 42.71
CA LYS A 347 -18.14 -18.51 41.59
C LYS A 347 -17.76 -17.73 40.32
N ARG A 348 -17.42 -16.44 40.46
CA ARG A 348 -16.91 -15.62 39.34
C ARG A 348 -15.57 -16.15 38.82
N LYS A 349 -14.65 -16.54 39.72
CA LYS A 349 -13.35 -17.15 39.37
C LYS A 349 -13.53 -18.47 38.61
N ILE A 350 -14.51 -19.31 38.95
CA ILE A 350 -14.82 -20.52 38.18
C ILE A 350 -15.23 -20.15 36.75
N GLY A 351 -16.15 -19.19 36.60
CA GLY A 351 -16.59 -18.73 35.27
C GLY A 351 -15.46 -18.15 34.42
N SER A 352 -14.64 -17.26 35.00
CA SER A 352 -13.51 -16.65 34.30
C SER A 352 -12.42 -17.67 33.95
N THR A 353 -12.12 -18.61 34.87
CA THR A 353 -11.13 -19.65 34.64
C THR A 353 -11.59 -20.62 33.56
N TYR A 354 -12.88 -20.99 33.56
CA TYR A 354 -13.46 -21.84 32.52
C TYR A 354 -13.35 -21.19 31.15
N GLN A 355 -13.73 -19.91 31.03
CA GLN A 355 -13.65 -19.18 29.76
C GLN A 355 -12.21 -19.00 29.26
N ARG A 356 -11.26 -18.76 30.17
CA ARG A 356 -9.83 -18.70 29.83
C ARG A 356 -9.33 -20.04 29.28
N LEU A 357 -9.56 -21.13 30.01
CA LEU A 357 -9.12 -22.47 29.60
C LEU A 357 -9.83 -22.93 28.31
N TYR A 358 -11.12 -22.63 28.16
CA TYR A 358 -11.87 -22.90 26.93
C TYR A 358 -11.21 -22.23 25.73
N ARG A 359 -10.88 -20.93 25.83
CA ARG A 359 -10.22 -20.18 24.78
C ARG A 359 -8.84 -20.74 24.44
N GLU A 360 -8.01 -21.00 25.46
CA GLU A 360 -6.67 -21.58 25.29
C GLU A 360 -6.73 -22.94 24.58
N ARG A 361 -7.70 -23.78 24.93
CA ARG A 361 -7.87 -25.09 24.31
C ARG A 361 -8.43 -25.00 22.90
N LEU A 362 -9.39 -24.10 22.64
CA LEU A 362 -9.92 -23.88 21.29
C LEU A 362 -8.84 -23.32 20.35
N GLU A 363 -8.05 -22.35 20.81
CA GLU A 363 -6.90 -21.83 20.06
C GLU A 363 -5.87 -22.92 19.73
N SER A 364 -5.67 -23.87 20.66
CA SER A 364 -4.79 -25.02 20.45
C SER A 364 -5.36 -25.99 19.41
N ALA A 365 -6.65 -26.33 19.49
CA ALA A 365 -7.33 -27.19 18.51
C ALA A 365 -7.31 -26.59 17.10
N VAL A 366 -7.57 -25.29 16.96
CA VAL A 366 -7.48 -24.56 15.67
C VAL A 366 -6.06 -24.60 15.11
N ARG A 367 -5.06 -24.41 15.97
CA ARG A 367 -3.64 -24.45 15.58
C ARG A 367 -3.22 -25.85 15.10
N GLU A 368 -3.59 -26.89 15.84
CA GLU A 368 -3.32 -28.29 15.47
C GLU A 368 -4.00 -28.67 14.16
N PHE A 369 -5.23 -28.20 13.93
CA PHE A 369 -5.92 -28.36 12.65
C PHE A 369 -5.10 -27.76 11.49
N HIS A 370 -4.72 -26.48 11.58
CA HIS A 370 -3.93 -25.83 10.54
C HIS A 370 -2.50 -26.41 10.40
N GLU A 371 -1.93 -26.99 11.47
CA GLU A 371 -0.65 -27.67 11.40
C GLU A 371 -0.75 -29.05 10.71
N SER A 372 -1.86 -29.75 10.83
CA SER A 372 -1.98 -31.13 10.32
C SER A 372 -2.63 -31.23 8.95
N ILE A 373 -3.59 -30.35 8.63
CA ILE A 373 -4.48 -30.51 7.46
C ILE A 373 -3.75 -30.63 6.12
N ASP A 374 -2.70 -29.84 5.90
CA ASP A 374 -1.91 -29.90 4.66
C ASP A 374 -1.17 -31.24 4.51
N THR A 375 -0.64 -31.77 5.62
CA THR A 375 0.06 -33.06 5.61
C THR A 375 -0.91 -34.20 5.36
N ILE A 376 -2.10 -34.15 5.98
CA ILE A 376 -3.15 -35.15 5.79
C ILE A 376 -3.60 -35.18 4.32
N GLU A 377 -3.80 -34.01 3.71
CA GLU A 377 -4.24 -33.90 2.32
C GLU A 377 -3.17 -34.39 1.32
N ILE A 378 -1.90 -34.03 1.54
CA ILE A 378 -0.79 -34.48 0.70
C ILE A 378 -0.61 -36.00 0.81
N ALA A 379 -0.52 -36.54 2.03
CA ALA A 379 -0.38 -37.99 2.25
C ALA A 379 -1.53 -38.79 1.61
N ARG A 380 -2.75 -38.24 1.62
CA ARG A 380 -3.90 -38.85 0.94
C ARG A 380 -3.72 -38.92 -0.57
N GLN A 381 -3.27 -37.84 -1.20
CA GLN A 381 -3.04 -37.82 -2.65
C GLN A 381 -1.93 -38.79 -3.05
N LEU A 382 -0.85 -38.87 -2.27
CA LEU A 382 0.25 -39.79 -2.52
C LEU A 382 -0.14 -41.28 -2.33
N SER A 383 -1.10 -41.57 -1.46
CA SER A 383 -1.63 -42.93 -1.23
C SER A 383 -2.74 -43.35 -2.22
N GLY A 384 -3.16 -42.47 -3.14
CA GLY A 384 -4.18 -42.77 -4.14
C GLY A 384 -5.60 -42.93 -3.59
N MET A 385 -5.86 -42.54 -2.34
CA MET A 385 -7.20 -42.62 -1.74
C MET A 385 -8.13 -41.53 -2.32
N ALA A 386 -9.32 -41.95 -2.77
CA ALA A 386 -10.33 -41.06 -3.37
C ALA A 386 -10.79 -39.94 -2.41
N ALA A 387 -11.20 -38.82 -3.01
CA ALA A 387 -11.59 -37.58 -2.35
C ALA A 387 -12.86 -37.66 -1.46
N GLU A 388 -13.42 -38.84 -1.18
CA GLU A 388 -14.72 -38.99 -0.51
C GLU A 388 -14.67 -38.90 1.02
N LYS A 389 -13.54 -39.20 1.67
CA LYS A 389 -13.36 -39.05 3.14
C LYS A 389 -12.93 -37.63 3.54
N VAL A 390 -13.51 -36.60 2.93
CA VAL A 390 -13.22 -35.21 3.32
C VAL A 390 -13.99 -34.90 4.59
N LEU A 391 -13.38 -34.12 5.50
CA LEU A 391 -14.13 -33.25 6.42
C LEU A 391 -14.98 -32.32 5.55
N THR A 392 -16.15 -32.79 5.10
CA THR A 392 -16.99 -32.00 4.22
C THR A 392 -17.45 -30.79 4.99
N LEU A 393 -17.46 -29.64 4.30
CA LEU A 393 -18.01 -28.45 4.89
C LEU A 393 -19.47 -28.75 5.29
N PRO A 394 -19.85 -28.48 6.55
CA PRO A 394 -21.25 -28.63 6.95
C PRO A 394 -22.13 -27.84 6.00
N ALA A 395 -23.26 -28.43 5.60
CA ALA A 395 -24.26 -27.73 4.82
C ALA A 395 -24.67 -26.46 5.59
N VAL A 396 -24.64 -25.31 4.92
CA VAL A 396 -25.04 -24.05 5.55
C VAL A 396 -26.55 -24.02 5.58
N GLU A 397 -27.14 -24.23 6.75
CA GLU A 397 -28.55 -24.00 7.00
C GLU A 397 -28.74 -22.58 7.53
N PHE A 398 -29.60 -21.80 6.86
CA PHE A 398 -29.96 -20.46 7.31
C PHE A 398 -31.20 -20.55 8.19
N GLU A 399 -31.07 -20.18 9.46
CA GLU A 399 -32.20 -20.10 10.41
C GLU A 399 -33.33 -19.18 9.92
N LEU A 400 -32.97 -18.11 9.19
CA LEU A 400 -33.90 -17.13 8.62
C LEU A 400 -33.82 -17.11 7.10
N ARG A 401 -34.98 -17.14 6.43
CA ARG A 401 -35.09 -17.12 4.97
C ARG A 401 -34.54 -15.83 4.36
N GLU A 402 -34.75 -14.70 5.03
CA GLU A 402 -34.26 -13.39 4.63
C GLU A 402 -32.73 -13.36 4.63
N ARG A 403 -32.10 -13.96 5.66
CA ARG A 403 -30.65 -14.12 5.73
C ARG A 403 -30.14 -15.01 4.59
N GLY A 404 -30.83 -16.10 4.28
CA GLY A 404 -30.49 -16.95 3.13
C GLY A 404 -30.60 -16.21 1.80
N THR A 405 -31.62 -15.35 1.65
CA THR A 405 -31.84 -14.53 0.45
C THR A 405 -30.75 -13.47 0.29
N ILE A 406 -30.44 -12.73 1.36
CA ILE A 406 -29.39 -11.72 1.38
C ILE A 406 -28.01 -12.37 1.17
N ALA A 407 -27.70 -13.47 1.85
CA ALA A 407 -26.45 -14.20 1.64
C ALA A 407 -26.33 -14.72 0.20
N GLY A 408 -27.43 -15.17 -0.39
CA GLY A 408 -27.53 -15.57 -1.79
C GLY A 408 -27.39 -14.41 -2.79
N MET A 409 -27.54 -13.16 -2.36
CA MET A 409 -27.35 -11.95 -3.17
C MET A 409 -25.96 -11.32 -2.98
N LEU A 410 -25.49 -11.17 -1.74
CA LEU A 410 -24.27 -10.44 -1.37
C LEU A 410 -22.99 -11.07 -1.94
N PHE A 411 -22.90 -12.40 -1.95
CA PHE A 411 -21.67 -13.12 -2.29
C PHE A 411 -21.73 -13.79 -3.66
N LYS A 412 -22.83 -13.60 -4.40
CA LYS A 412 -22.83 -13.91 -5.82
C LYS A 412 -22.16 -12.75 -6.53
N PRO A 413 -21.06 -12.97 -7.26
CA PRO A 413 -20.57 -11.93 -8.15
C PRO A 413 -21.73 -11.53 -9.06
N ILE A 414 -21.94 -10.22 -9.23
CA ILE A 414 -22.78 -9.72 -10.31
C ILE A 414 -22.20 -10.37 -11.56
N GLN A 415 -22.89 -11.36 -12.13
CA GLN A 415 -22.30 -12.24 -13.14
C GLN A 415 -21.69 -11.39 -14.27
N ASP A 416 -20.36 -11.45 -14.34
CA ASP A 416 -19.52 -10.65 -15.23
C ASP A 416 -19.45 -11.26 -16.65
N GLU A 417 -20.50 -11.98 -17.04
CA GLU A 417 -20.80 -12.31 -18.45
C GLU A 417 -20.90 -11.03 -19.29
N LYS A 418 -21.33 -9.94 -18.65
CA LYS A 418 -21.46 -8.59 -19.24
C LYS A 418 -20.12 -8.06 -19.73
N ALA A 419 -19.09 -8.03 -18.87
CA ALA A 419 -17.77 -7.54 -19.28
C ALA A 419 -17.09 -8.48 -20.28
N ARG A 420 -17.23 -9.80 -20.13
CA ARG A 420 -16.62 -10.79 -21.02
C ARG A 420 -17.18 -10.73 -22.45
N THR A 421 -18.49 -10.55 -22.60
CA THR A 421 -19.15 -10.42 -23.92
C THR A 421 -18.78 -9.09 -24.58
N ILE A 422 -18.76 -8.00 -23.81
CA ILE A 422 -18.30 -6.68 -24.29
C ILE A 422 -16.83 -6.74 -24.72
N LEU A 423 -15.96 -7.35 -23.91
CA LEU A 423 -14.54 -7.55 -24.22
C LEU A 423 -14.33 -8.45 -25.45
N MET A 424 -15.17 -9.47 -25.66
CA MET A 424 -15.13 -10.28 -26.88
C MET A 424 -15.47 -9.48 -28.13
N ILE A 425 -16.52 -8.66 -28.08
CA ILE A 425 -16.92 -7.78 -29.19
C ILE A 425 -15.81 -6.76 -29.47
N LEU A 426 -15.30 -6.07 -28.44
CA LEU A 426 -14.20 -5.11 -28.57
C LEU A 426 -12.92 -5.77 -29.13
N ARG A 427 -12.61 -6.99 -28.69
CA ARG A 427 -11.44 -7.74 -29.16
C ARG A 427 -11.61 -8.21 -30.61
N LYS A 428 -12.82 -8.60 -31.02
CA LYS A 428 -13.15 -8.93 -32.41
C LYS A 428 -12.98 -7.70 -33.31
N MET A 429 -13.55 -6.55 -32.93
CA MET A 429 -13.39 -5.29 -33.65
C MET A 429 -11.91 -4.85 -33.75
N ALA A 430 -11.13 -5.07 -32.70
CA ALA A 430 -9.69 -4.79 -32.70
C ALA A 430 -8.89 -5.73 -33.64
N ILE A 431 -9.29 -7.00 -33.74
CA ILE A 431 -8.65 -7.98 -34.66
C ILE A 431 -9.01 -7.65 -36.11
N GLU A 432 -10.27 -7.33 -36.40
CA GLU A 432 -10.73 -6.97 -37.74
C GLU A 432 -10.09 -5.67 -38.26
N SER A 433 -9.75 -4.75 -37.35
CA SER A 433 -9.03 -3.51 -37.66
C SER A 433 -7.49 -3.61 -37.54
N GLN A 434 -6.94 -4.81 -37.36
CA GLN A 434 -5.50 -5.08 -37.16
C GLN A 434 -4.84 -4.24 -36.04
N GLY A 435 -5.61 -3.80 -35.05
CA GLY A 435 -5.13 -3.01 -33.91
C GLY A 435 -4.76 -1.55 -34.21
N LEU A 436 -5.03 -1.05 -35.43
CA LEU A 436 -4.67 0.30 -35.89
C LEU A 436 -5.88 1.20 -36.21
N GLY A 437 -7.11 0.67 -36.16
CA GLY A 437 -8.33 1.42 -36.45
C GLY A 437 -8.90 2.20 -35.25
N ALA A 438 -9.50 3.37 -35.51
CA ALA A 438 -10.27 4.09 -34.52
C ALA A 438 -11.54 3.31 -34.13
N PHE A 439 -11.94 3.38 -32.87
CA PHE A 439 -13.14 2.70 -32.36
C PHE A 439 -14.43 3.30 -32.95
N ASP A 440 -15.22 2.49 -33.68
CA ASP A 440 -16.54 2.89 -34.18
C ASP A 440 -17.67 2.39 -33.27
N TYR A 441 -18.26 3.33 -32.54
CA TYR A 441 -19.37 3.05 -31.63
C TYR A 441 -20.62 2.48 -32.32
N ASN A 442 -20.89 2.81 -33.59
CA ASN A 442 -22.06 2.26 -34.30
C ASN A 442 -21.93 0.75 -34.50
N THR A 443 -20.75 0.33 -34.98
CA THR A 443 -20.42 -1.07 -35.21
C THR A 443 -20.47 -1.86 -33.90
N PHE A 444 -19.93 -1.28 -32.82
CA PHE A 444 -20.04 -1.86 -31.49
C PHE A 444 -21.49 -2.06 -31.04
N ARG A 445 -22.35 -1.05 -31.23
CA ARG A 445 -23.77 -1.11 -30.86
C ARG A 445 -24.52 -2.15 -31.68
N ASP A 446 -24.26 -2.22 -32.99
CA ASP A 446 -24.95 -3.14 -33.88
C ASP A 446 -24.55 -4.61 -33.57
N GLU A 447 -23.26 -4.89 -33.30
CA GLU A 447 -22.81 -6.21 -32.81
C GLU A 447 -23.36 -6.56 -31.42
N LEU A 448 -23.43 -5.58 -30.52
CA LEU A 448 -24.01 -5.76 -29.20
C LEU A 448 -25.51 -6.10 -29.28
N SER A 449 -26.25 -5.46 -30.18
CA SER A 449 -27.68 -5.73 -30.41
C SER A 449 -27.97 -7.08 -31.09
N ALA A 450 -27.02 -7.59 -31.89
CA ALA A 450 -27.11 -8.90 -32.52
C ALA A 450 -26.83 -10.06 -31.54
N THR A 451 -26.24 -9.76 -30.38
CA THR A 451 -25.91 -10.76 -29.37
C THR A 451 -27.13 -11.07 -28.50
N LYS A 452 -27.58 -12.33 -28.47
CA LYS A 452 -28.71 -12.76 -27.64
C LYS A 452 -28.30 -12.89 -26.17
N PHE A 453 -28.77 -11.98 -25.33
CA PHE A 453 -28.61 -12.06 -23.87
C PHE A 453 -29.68 -12.97 -23.24
N ALA A 454 -29.39 -13.52 -22.05
CA ALA A 454 -30.36 -14.35 -21.33
C ALA A 454 -31.56 -13.52 -20.83
N SER A 455 -32.75 -14.13 -20.74
CA SER A 455 -33.99 -13.46 -20.35
C SER A 455 -33.86 -12.81 -18.95
N GLY A 456 -33.85 -11.47 -18.90
CA GLY A 456 -33.62 -10.66 -17.69
C GLY A 456 -32.38 -9.75 -17.75
N GLN A 457 -31.52 -9.93 -18.75
CA GLN A 457 -30.26 -9.18 -18.91
C GLN A 457 -30.40 -7.88 -19.72
N ASP A 458 -31.42 -7.77 -20.59
CA ASP A 458 -31.60 -6.62 -21.49
C ASP A 458 -31.94 -5.31 -20.76
N GLY A 459 -32.77 -5.36 -19.71
CA GLY A 459 -33.24 -4.15 -19.02
C GLY A 459 -32.10 -3.29 -18.42
N PRO A 460 -31.26 -3.86 -17.53
CA PRO A 460 -30.16 -3.12 -16.92
C PRO A 460 -29.07 -2.69 -17.92
N MET A 461 -28.86 -3.47 -18.98
CA MET A 461 -27.87 -3.14 -20.01
C MET A 461 -28.36 -2.01 -20.90
N LYS A 462 -29.64 -2.05 -21.29
CA LYS A 462 -30.30 -0.96 -21.99
C LYS A 462 -30.27 0.33 -21.18
N LEU A 463 -30.53 0.29 -19.88
CA LEU A 463 -30.38 1.47 -19.01
C LEU A 463 -28.96 2.06 -19.00
N ARG A 464 -27.92 1.21 -19.04
CA ARG A 464 -26.52 1.66 -19.08
C ARG A 464 -26.11 2.18 -20.46
N LEU A 465 -26.57 1.53 -21.53
CA LEU A 465 -26.40 2.03 -22.90
C LEU A 465 -27.14 3.35 -23.07
N ASP A 466 -28.39 3.45 -22.62
CA ASP A 466 -29.19 4.67 -22.65
C ASP A 466 -28.50 5.78 -21.85
N LEU A 467 -27.90 5.47 -20.69
CA LEU A 467 -27.11 6.44 -19.92
C LEU A 467 -25.84 6.87 -20.68
N LEU A 468 -25.08 5.92 -21.24
CA LEU A 468 -23.87 6.21 -22.01
C LEU A 468 -24.20 6.99 -23.30
N GLU A 469 -25.26 6.62 -24.01
CA GLU A 469 -25.81 7.32 -25.18
C GLU A 469 -26.39 8.69 -24.80
N SER A 470 -26.92 8.86 -23.58
CA SER A 470 -27.36 10.17 -23.09
C SER A 470 -26.19 11.14 -22.93
N PHE A 471 -25.00 10.65 -22.58
CA PHE A 471 -23.76 11.42 -22.58
C PHE A 471 -23.17 11.61 -23.98
N MET A 472 -23.53 10.76 -24.95
CA MET A 472 -22.99 10.79 -26.33
C MET A 472 -23.96 11.37 -27.37
N LYS A 473 -25.10 11.95 -26.96
CA LYS A 473 -26.18 12.45 -27.83
C LYS A 473 -25.70 12.86 -29.23
N ARG A 474 -25.92 11.97 -30.20
CA ARG A 474 -25.91 12.33 -31.61
C ARG A 474 -27.17 13.12 -31.90
N CYS A 475 -26.98 14.35 -32.36
CA CYS A 475 -27.95 15.04 -33.20
C CYS A 475 -28.37 14.11 -34.35
N LYS A 476 -29.61 13.64 -34.35
CA LYS A 476 -30.28 13.16 -35.56
C LYS A 476 -31.67 13.80 -35.64
N TYR A 477 -31.84 14.54 -36.72
CA TYR A 477 -33.01 15.30 -37.12
C TYR A 477 -34.32 14.50 -36.99
N SER A 478 -35.26 15.05 -36.22
CA SER A 478 -36.69 14.99 -36.51
C SER A 478 -37.24 16.39 -36.26
N SER A 479 -37.63 17.03 -37.34
CA SER A 479 -38.12 18.40 -37.48
C SER A 479 -39.24 18.75 -36.50
N SER A 480 -38.87 19.45 -35.42
CA SER A 480 -39.57 20.62 -34.85
C SER A 480 -39.05 20.86 -33.43
N ILE A 481 -38.87 22.14 -33.10
CA ILE A 481 -38.39 22.70 -31.82
C ILE A 481 -36.90 23.07 -31.82
N LEU A 482 -36.68 24.27 -32.38
CA LEU A 482 -35.80 25.34 -31.92
C LEU A 482 -34.28 25.08 -31.88
N ALA A 483 -33.60 25.86 -32.71
CA ALA A 483 -32.18 26.16 -32.62
C ALA A 483 -31.76 26.43 -31.17
N ASN A 484 -30.77 25.70 -30.66
CA ASN A 484 -29.92 26.16 -29.58
C ASN A 484 -28.46 25.85 -29.96
N ASN A 485 -27.82 26.83 -30.59
CA ASN A 485 -26.37 27.00 -30.64
C ASN A 485 -25.84 27.53 -29.28
N GLU A 486 -26.44 27.13 -28.16
CA GLU A 486 -26.19 27.76 -26.86
C GLU A 486 -26.03 26.68 -25.79
N ASN A 487 -24.76 26.38 -25.48
CA ASN A 487 -24.18 26.22 -24.13
C ASN A 487 -23.08 25.16 -24.13
N ASP A 488 -21.92 25.52 -24.68
CA ASP A 488 -20.68 24.90 -24.21
C ASP A 488 -20.44 25.42 -22.78
N PHE A 489 -20.72 24.60 -21.76
CA PHE A 489 -20.66 25.01 -20.34
C PHE A 489 -19.25 25.42 -19.89
N LEU A 490 -18.23 25.11 -20.69
CA LEU A 490 -16.84 25.51 -20.47
C LEU A 490 -16.47 26.79 -21.23
N ALA A 491 -17.34 27.31 -22.12
CA ALA A 491 -17.16 28.62 -22.73
C ALA A 491 -17.67 29.72 -21.78
N GLY A 492 -16.76 30.54 -21.28
CA GLY A 492 -17.09 31.64 -20.39
C GLY A 492 -17.73 32.82 -21.14
N THR A 493 -18.69 33.48 -20.50
CA THR A 493 -19.19 34.80 -20.90
C THR A 493 -18.81 35.84 -19.85
N ALA A 494 -18.78 37.12 -20.23
CA ALA A 494 -18.45 38.18 -19.28
C ALA A 494 -19.48 38.20 -18.12
N GLY A 495 -19.01 38.12 -16.87
CA GLY A 495 -19.86 38.11 -15.68
C GLY A 495 -20.31 36.71 -15.22
N SER A 496 -19.92 35.63 -15.90
CA SER A 496 -20.19 34.25 -15.45
C SER A 496 -19.08 33.70 -14.55
N LEU A 497 -19.45 32.89 -13.55
CA LEU A 497 -18.53 32.09 -12.74
C LEU A 497 -18.82 30.60 -12.95
N THR A 498 -17.83 29.87 -13.47
CA THR A 498 -17.88 28.41 -13.63
C THR A 498 -17.08 27.75 -12.51
N ILE A 499 -17.71 26.87 -11.74
CA ILE A 499 -17.06 26.10 -10.67
C ILE A 499 -16.94 24.65 -11.13
N VAL A 500 -15.71 24.13 -11.11
CA VAL A 500 -15.41 22.73 -11.45
C VAL A 500 -15.00 22.02 -10.16
N ASP A 501 -15.88 21.16 -9.65
CA ASP A 501 -15.62 20.32 -8.48
C ASP A 501 -15.49 18.87 -8.93
N LEU A 502 -14.29 18.30 -8.75
CA LEU A 502 -13.94 16.93 -9.13
C LEU A 502 -13.74 16.04 -7.89
N THR A 503 -14.26 16.46 -6.73
CA THR A 503 -14.18 15.69 -5.50
C THR A 503 -15.05 14.43 -5.62
N ASP A 504 -14.42 13.29 -5.91
CA ASP A 504 -15.10 12.01 -6.05
C ASP A 504 -14.25 10.87 -5.45
N PRO A 505 -14.85 9.89 -4.74
CA PRO A 505 -14.12 8.75 -4.15
C PRO A 505 -13.38 7.87 -5.17
N VAL A 506 -13.70 7.98 -6.45
CA VAL A 506 -13.19 7.17 -7.55
C VAL A 506 -12.17 7.93 -8.41
N ILE A 507 -12.17 9.27 -8.37
CA ILE A 507 -11.22 10.11 -9.12
C ILE A 507 -9.98 10.35 -8.27
N ASP A 508 -8.85 9.81 -8.72
CA ASP A 508 -7.54 10.07 -8.10
C ASP A 508 -6.95 11.41 -8.55
N ALA A 509 -5.93 11.89 -7.83
CA ALA A 509 -5.32 13.20 -8.08
C ALA A 509 -4.76 13.33 -9.52
N ASP A 510 -4.25 12.23 -10.09
CA ASP A 510 -3.70 12.24 -11.46
C ASP A 510 -4.80 12.38 -12.51
N SER A 511 -5.92 11.66 -12.38
CA SER A 511 -7.08 11.82 -13.25
C SER A 511 -7.69 13.22 -13.12
N ALA A 512 -7.78 13.76 -11.90
CA ALA A 512 -8.24 15.12 -11.65
C ALA A 512 -7.33 16.16 -12.34
N CYS A 513 -6.00 16.00 -12.28
CA CYS A 513 -5.06 16.88 -12.97
C CYS A 513 -5.28 16.90 -14.49
N VAL A 514 -5.52 15.74 -15.11
CA VAL A 514 -5.81 15.64 -16.55
C VAL A 514 -7.14 16.33 -16.90
N LEU A 515 -8.17 16.16 -16.06
CA LEU A 515 -9.46 16.82 -16.27
C LEU A 515 -9.37 18.33 -16.11
N PHE A 516 -8.68 18.84 -15.08
CA PHE A 516 -8.41 20.26 -14.94
C PHE A 516 -7.60 20.81 -16.11
N ASP A 517 -6.66 20.02 -16.64
CA ASP A 517 -5.87 20.39 -17.82
C ASP A 517 -6.76 20.61 -19.05
N ILE A 518 -7.69 19.70 -19.30
CA ILE A 518 -8.65 19.79 -20.40
C ILE A 518 -9.57 21.00 -20.19
N CYS A 519 -10.17 21.14 -19.01
CA CYS A 519 -11.06 22.26 -18.68
C CYS A 519 -10.35 23.61 -18.86
N LEU A 520 -9.11 23.74 -18.39
CA LEU A 520 -8.30 24.95 -18.54
C LEU A 520 -8.01 25.24 -20.01
N SER A 521 -7.65 24.23 -20.80
CA SER A 521 -7.43 24.36 -22.25
C SER A 521 -8.66 24.88 -22.98
N VAL A 522 -9.80 24.24 -22.74
CA VAL A 522 -11.08 24.59 -23.40
C VAL A 522 -11.49 25.99 -23.00
N PHE A 523 -11.45 26.32 -21.70
CA PHE A 523 -11.82 27.64 -21.19
C PHE A 523 -10.94 28.76 -21.76
N ILE A 524 -9.62 28.55 -21.83
CA ILE A 524 -8.70 29.55 -22.41
C ILE A 524 -8.95 29.70 -23.91
N GLN A 525 -9.16 28.61 -24.65
CA GLN A 525 -9.29 28.67 -26.11
C GLN A 525 -10.64 29.26 -26.56
N GLN A 526 -11.73 28.94 -25.88
CA GLN A 526 -13.09 29.29 -26.31
C GLN A 526 -13.57 30.63 -25.75
N THR A 527 -13.08 31.05 -24.58
CA THR A 527 -13.51 32.31 -23.95
C THR A 527 -12.77 33.49 -24.56
N GLN A 528 -13.51 34.46 -25.13
CA GLN A 528 -12.94 35.63 -25.81
C GLN A 528 -12.79 36.86 -24.88
N CYS A 529 -13.39 36.84 -23.68
CA CYS A 529 -13.27 37.93 -22.71
C CYS A 529 -12.06 37.74 -21.77
N GLY A 530 -11.81 38.74 -20.91
CA GLY A 530 -10.84 38.61 -19.83
C GLY A 530 -11.19 37.45 -18.90
N LYS A 531 -10.18 36.65 -18.55
CA LYS A 531 -10.33 35.36 -17.85
C LYS A 531 -9.69 35.43 -16.47
N ILE A 532 -10.38 34.89 -15.46
CA ILE A 532 -9.80 34.63 -14.14
C ILE A 532 -9.89 33.13 -13.90
N VAL A 533 -8.75 32.50 -13.60
CA VAL A 533 -8.65 31.10 -13.23
C VAL A 533 -8.27 31.05 -11.75
N ALA A 534 -9.12 30.44 -10.93
CA ALA A 534 -8.88 30.27 -9.50
C ALA A 534 -8.70 28.79 -9.19
N LEU A 535 -7.61 28.44 -8.50
CA LEU A 535 -7.34 27.10 -7.98
C LEU A 535 -7.45 27.14 -6.46
N ASP A 536 -8.36 26.34 -5.92
CA ASP A 536 -8.50 26.12 -4.49
C ASP A 536 -7.82 24.81 -4.07
N GLU A 537 -7.32 24.76 -2.84
CA GLU A 537 -6.57 23.62 -2.30
C GLU A 537 -5.50 23.04 -3.25
N ALA A 538 -4.78 23.94 -3.93
CA ALA A 538 -3.87 23.59 -5.02
C ALA A 538 -2.75 22.60 -4.59
N HIS A 539 -2.44 22.54 -3.30
CA HIS A 539 -1.48 21.58 -2.74
C HIS A 539 -1.83 20.10 -3.02
N ASN A 540 -3.11 19.77 -3.24
CA ASN A 540 -3.56 18.43 -3.58
C ASN A 540 -3.19 17.99 -5.01
N TYR A 541 -2.92 18.95 -5.91
CA TYR A 541 -2.80 18.69 -7.36
C TYR A 541 -1.50 19.24 -7.97
N MET A 542 -0.58 19.76 -7.15
CA MET A 542 0.66 20.41 -7.61
C MET A 542 1.94 19.85 -6.98
N ALA A 543 1.86 18.70 -6.31
CA ALA A 543 3.02 18.04 -5.73
C ALA A 543 3.95 17.44 -6.80
N GLU A 544 5.27 17.55 -6.63
CA GLU A 544 6.30 17.14 -7.61
C GLU A 544 6.44 15.61 -7.80
N GLY A 545 5.52 14.81 -7.24
CA GLY A 545 5.58 13.34 -7.24
C GLY A 545 4.97 12.65 -8.46
N SER A 546 4.03 13.29 -9.19
CA SER A 546 3.29 12.64 -10.28
C SER A 546 3.47 13.32 -11.65
N GLY A 547 3.44 12.50 -12.72
CA GLY A 547 3.62 12.98 -14.09
C GLY A 547 2.49 13.90 -14.57
N ALA A 548 1.25 13.62 -14.17
CA ALA A 548 0.07 14.42 -14.50
C ALA A 548 0.09 15.78 -13.80
N ALA A 549 0.43 15.83 -12.50
CA ALA A 549 0.56 17.07 -11.75
C ALA A 549 1.67 17.96 -12.32
N LYS A 550 2.80 17.36 -12.75
CA LYS A 550 3.89 18.09 -13.41
C LYS A 550 3.44 18.71 -14.73
N ALA A 551 2.75 17.95 -15.58
CA ALA A 551 2.24 18.47 -16.86
C ALA A 551 1.23 19.61 -16.66
N PHE A 552 0.30 19.46 -15.72
CA PHE A 552 -0.66 20.51 -15.37
C PHE A 552 0.04 21.76 -14.84
N THR A 553 1.03 21.60 -13.95
CA THR A 553 1.84 22.70 -13.41
C THR A 553 2.63 23.43 -14.49
N GLU A 554 3.26 22.71 -15.42
CA GLU A 554 3.98 23.29 -16.57
C GLU A 554 3.06 24.13 -17.46
N LYS A 555 1.83 23.67 -17.69
CA LYS A 555 0.84 24.44 -18.47
C LYS A 555 0.33 25.66 -17.71
N LEU A 556 0.12 25.56 -16.40
CA LEU A 556 -0.25 26.71 -15.59
C LEU A 556 0.87 27.77 -15.61
N LEU A 557 2.12 27.35 -15.46
CA LEU A 557 3.30 28.23 -15.60
C LEU A 557 3.34 28.93 -16.96
N ARG A 558 3.07 28.19 -18.04
CA ARG A 558 2.97 28.77 -19.38
C ARG A 558 1.84 29.81 -19.47
N THR A 559 0.67 29.50 -18.92
CA THR A 559 -0.49 30.40 -18.88
C THR A 559 -0.17 31.69 -18.09
N VAL A 560 0.52 31.58 -16.96
CA VAL A 560 0.97 32.74 -16.15
C VAL A 560 2.00 33.59 -16.89
N ARG A 561 2.94 32.97 -17.61
CA ARG A 561 3.94 33.68 -18.44
C ARG A 561 3.27 34.40 -19.62
N GLU A 562 2.26 33.79 -20.21
CA GLU A 562 1.51 34.31 -21.37
C GLU A 562 0.28 35.16 -20.96
N GLN A 563 0.13 35.51 -19.68
CA GLN A 563 -1.07 36.15 -19.10
C GLN A 563 -1.50 37.46 -19.79
N ARG A 564 -0.56 38.20 -20.40
CA ARG A 564 -0.85 39.43 -21.16
C ARG A 564 -1.42 39.14 -22.55
N HIS A 565 -0.96 38.07 -23.20
CA HIS A 565 -1.42 37.67 -24.53
C HIS A 565 -2.76 36.95 -24.47
N GLN A 566 -2.96 36.13 -23.45
CA GLN A 566 -4.18 35.34 -23.28
C GLN A 566 -5.28 36.06 -22.48
N ALA A 567 -4.99 37.26 -21.95
CA ALA A 567 -5.86 38.02 -21.05
C ALA A 567 -6.37 37.20 -19.84
N VAL A 568 -5.49 36.36 -19.28
CA VAL A 568 -5.78 35.48 -18.13
C VAL A 568 -5.16 36.06 -16.86
N ARG A 569 -5.83 35.92 -15.71
CA ARG A 569 -5.24 36.08 -14.38
C ARG A 569 -5.44 34.78 -13.61
N VAL A 570 -4.38 34.30 -12.96
CA VAL A 570 -4.41 33.06 -12.18
C VAL A 570 -4.33 33.41 -10.70
N VAL A 571 -5.24 32.85 -9.90
CA VAL A 571 -5.26 32.96 -8.45
C VAL A 571 -5.08 31.56 -7.88
N ILE A 572 -4.13 31.38 -6.98
CA ILE A 572 -3.82 30.08 -6.37
C ILE A 572 -3.99 30.21 -4.87
N ALA A 573 -4.86 29.40 -4.29
CA ALA A 573 -5.02 29.25 -2.85
C ALA A 573 -4.42 27.92 -2.40
N THR A 574 -3.61 27.97 -1.34
CA THR A 574 -2.93 26.79 -0.79
C THR A 574 -2.73 26.91 0.72
N GLN A 575 -2.66 25.77 1.37
CA GLN A 575 -2.40 25.65 2.81
C GLN A 575 -1.02 25.04 3.12
N GLU A 576 -0.35 24.45 2.13
CA GLU A 576 0.89 23.68 2.31
C GLU A 576 2.05 24.16 1.41
N PRO A 577 3.31 23.90 1.82
CA PRO A 577 4.51 24.32 1.09
C PRO A 577 4.86 23.50 -0.15
N SER A 578 3.97 22.61 -0.58
CA SER A 578 4.20 21.63 -1.64
C SER A 578 4.03 22.18 -3.06
N ILE A 579 3.74 23.47 -3.22
CA ILE A 579 3.62 24.13 -4.53
C ILE A 579 5.00 24.35 -5.15
N ASN A 580 5.09 24.16 -6.47
CA ASN A 580 6.29 24.46 -7.25
C ASN A 580 6.74 25.92 -7.06
N THR A 581 7.99 26.10 -6.61
CA THR A 581 8.56 27.41 -6.28
C THR A 581 8.64 28.38 -7.47
N GLN A 582 8.68 27.87 -8.70
CA GLN A 582 8.63 28.71 -9.91
C GLN A 582 7.31 29.49 -10.04
N LEU A 583 6.21 29.00 -9.45
CA LEU A 583 4.95 29.75 -9.41
C LEU A 583 5.05 30.93 -8.44
N LEU A 584 5.73 30.75 -7.31
CA LEU A 584 5.93 31.80 -6.30
C LEU A 584 6.77 32.97 -6.86
N ASP A 585 7.79 32.67 -7.67
CA ASP A 585 8.62 33.69 -8.34
C ASP A 585 7.83 34.55 -9.34
N LEU A 586 6.75 34.00 -9.91
CA LEU A 586 5.90 34.69 -10.90
C LEU A 586 4.72 35.44 -10.26
N CYS A 587 4.54 35.35 -8.93
CA CYS A 587 3.46 36.02 -8.22
C CYS A 587 3.66 37.55 -8.20
N SER A 588 2.73 38.28 -8.82
CA SER A 588 2.69 39.74 -8.72
C SER A 588 2.12 40.25 -7.40
N ILE A 589 1.25 39.44 -6.77
CA ILE A 589 0.56 39.75 -5.51
C ILE A 589 0.60 38.49 -4.65
N THR A 590 1.09 38.62 -3.43
CA THR A 590 1.12 37.52 -2.45
C THR A 590 0.40 37.97 -1.18
N MET A 591 -0.64 37.23 -0.80
CA MET A 591 -1.39 37.45 0.43
C MET A 591 -1.07 36.33 1.42
N VAL A 592 -0.31 36.67 2.47
CA VAL A 592 0.07 35.70 3.50
C VAL A 592 -0.89 35.82 4.67
N HIS A 593 -1.72 34.80 4.85
CA HIS A 593 -2.59 34.65 6.01
C HIS A 593 -1.83 34.07 7.22
N ARG A 594 -2.54 33.85 8.33
CA ARG A 594 -1.96 33.22 9.52
C ARG A 594 -1.37 31.85 9.16
N CYS A 595 -0.06 31.71 9.30
CA CYS A 595 0.64 30.44 9.20
C CYS A 595 1.41 30.15 10.50
N THR A 596 1.42 28.90 10.92
CA THR A 596 2.14 28.40 12.10
C THR A 596 3.37 27.56 11.75
N SER A 597 3.58 27.22 10.46
CA SER A 597 4.67 26.36 10.00
C SER A 597 5.93 27.17 9.70
N PRO A 598 7.05 26.93 10.43
CA PRO A 598 8.34 27.55 10.12
C PRO A 598 8.90 27.11 8.76
N ALA A 599 8.59 25.88 8.33
CA ALA A 599 9.03 25.37 7.04
C ALA A 599 8.41 26.16 5.87
N TRP A 600 7.11 26.50 5.96
CA TRP A 600 6.46 27.34 4.95
C TRP A 600 7.01 28.77 4.95
N PHE A 601 7.31 29.33 6.13
CA PHE A 601 7.93 30.64 6.24
C PHE A 601 9.31 30.69 5.57
N ASN A 602 10.13 29.64 5.71
CA ASN A 602 11.43 29.55 5.05
C ASN A 602 11.32 29.52 3.51
N VAL A 603 10.32 28.81 2.96
CA VAL A 603 10.06 28.81 1.51
C VAL A 603 9.61 30.19 1.05
N LEU A 604 8.67 30.83 1.76
CA LEU A 604 8.21 32.18 1.43
C LEU A 604 9.36 33.20 1.47
N LYS A 605 10.28 33.07 2.44
CA LYS A 605 11.45 33.95 2.57
C LYS A 605 12.37 33.91 1.35
N GLN A 606 12.51 32.75 0.72
CA GLN A 606 13.39 32.59 -0.45
C GLN A 606 12.79 33.15 -1.74
N HIS A 607 11.45 33.18 -1.85
CA HIS A 607 10.77 33.48 -3.12
C HIS A 607 10.01 34.82 -3.14
N VAL A 608 9.67 35.42 -1.99
CA VAL A 608 9.01 36.73 -1.95
C VAL A 608 10.06 37.83 -1.83
N ALA A 609 10.25 38.62 -2.89
CA ALA A 609 11.28 39.66 -2.97
C ALA A 609 11.29 40.65 -1.78
N ALA A 610 10.11 41.02 -1.26
CA ALA A 610 10.02 41.89 -0.09
C ALA A 610 10.52 41.22 1.22
N LEU A 611 10.42 39.89 1.34
CA LEU A 611 11.02 39.13 2.44
C LEU A 611 12.54 39.00 2.25
N TYR A 612 12.99 38.92 0.99
CA TYR A 612 14.40 38.83 0.63
C TYR A 612 15.16 40.16 0.81
N LEU A 613 14.55 41.29 0.47
CA LEU A 613 15.16 42.63 0.57
C LEU A 613 15.30 43.15 2.01
N ASN A 614 14.61 42.54 2.98
CA ASN A 614 14.78 42.83 4.41
C ASN A 614 15.91 42.01 5.05
N LEU A 615 16.71 41.25 4.28
CA LEU A 615 17.93 40.64 4.79
C LEU A 615 19.07 41.67 4.94
N PRO A 616 19.84 41.63 6.04
CA PRO A 616 21.00 42.51 6.19
C PRO A 616 22.08 42.24 5.13
N THR A 617 22.73 43.31 4.69
CA THR A 617 23.62 43.46 3.52
C THR A 617 24.94 42.68 3.56
N SER A 618 25.11 41.69 4.45
CA SER A 618 26.34 40.88 4.55
C SER A 618 26.29 39.55 3.78
N SER A 619 25.21 39.25 3.07
CA SER A 619 25.00 37.98 2.36
C SER A 619 25.02 38.11 0.83
N GLN A 620 25.89 38.97 0.30
CA GLN A 620 26.27 38.95 -1.13
C GLN A 620 27.69 38.41 -1.31
N ALA A 621 27.88 37.11 -1.10
CA ALA A 621 28.93 36.32 -1.74
C ALA A 621 28.70 34.83 -1.48
N GLY A 622 28.59 34.03 -2.56
CA GLY A 622 28.90 32.60 -2.53
C GLY A 622 27.70 31.66 -2.45
N VAL A 623 27.37 31.07 -3.59
CA VAL A 623 26.61 29.82 -3.70
C VAL A 623 27.49 28.68 -3.17
N GLY A 624 27.10 28.03 -2.07
CA GLY A 624 27.72 26.77 -1.64
C GLY A 624 27.59 26.44 -0.15
N SER A 625 27.14 25.21 0.10
CA SER A 625 27.24 24.39 1.33
C SER A 625 26.29 24.64 2.51
N ASP A 626 25.72 23.51 2.95
CA ASP A 626 24.94 23.27 4.16
C ASP A 626 25.65 23.76 5.44
N GLU A 627 25.26 24.93 5.96
CA GLU A 627 25.44 25.28 7.37
C GLU A 627 24.17 25.94 7.91
N LYS A 628 23.73 25.47 9.09
CA LYS A 628 22.52 25.94 9.79
C LYS A 628 22.59 27.46 10.00
N SER A 629 21.93 28.24 9.14
CA SER A 629 21.84 29.68 9.29
C SER A 629 21.03 30.02 10.54
N GLU A 630 21.65 30.71 11.50
CA GLU A 630 20.94 31.33 12.62
C GLU A 630 19.89 32.30 12.08
N VAL A 631 18.63 32.11 12.45
CA VAL A 631 17.50 32.95 12.04
C VAL A 631 17.66 34.35 12.66
N SER A 632 17.77 35.37 11.82
CA SER A 632 17.91 36.78 12.22
C SER A 632 16.79 37.23 13.17
N GLU A 633 17.08 38.16 14.08
CA GLU A 633 16.13 38.67 15.08
C GLU A 633 14.88 39.32 14.42
N ASP A 634 15.07 39.94 13.25
CA ASP A 634 14.00 40.53 12.44
C ASP A 634 13.07 39.49 11.78
N ASP A 635 13.62 38.35 11.35
CA ASP A 635 12.83 37.24 10.79
C ASP A 635 11.90 36.65 11.85
N ARG A 636 12.40 36.51 13.09
CA ARG A 636 11.59 36.05 14.23
C ARG A 636 10.48 37.03 14.55
N ALA A 637 10.75 38.33 14.49
CA ALA A 637 9.75 39.37 14.70
C ALA A 637 8.65 39.35 13.62
N LEU A 638 9.02 39.15 12.36
CA LEU A 638 8.07 39.06 11.25
C LEU A 638 7.22 37.78 11.30
N PHE A 639 7.86 36.63 11.55
CA PHE A 639 7.14 35.37 11.72
C PHE A 639 6.15 35.44 12.89
N HIS A 640 6.56 36.05 14.01
CA HIS A 640 5.69 36.28 15.15
C HIS A 640 4.50 37.21 14.83
N LYS A 641 4.66 38.18 13.93
CA LYS A 641 3.54 38.99 13.40
C LYS A 641 2.58 38.16 12.56
N ILE A 642 3.07 37.27 11.69
CA ILE A 642 2.25 36.36 10.86
C ILE A 642 1.42 35.41 11.73
N VAL A 643 2.05 34.81 12.76
CA VAL A 643 1.37 33.89 13.69
C VAL A 643 0.23 34.59 14.46
N ARG A 644 0.34 35.90 14.67
CA ARG A 644 -0.64 36.75 15.40
C ARG A 644 -1.76 37.34 14.53
N LEU A 645 -1.78 37.09 13.22
CA LEU A 645 -2.87 37.54 12.34
C LEU A 645 -4.21 36.93 12.76
N LYS A 646 -5.28 37.74 12.81
CA LYS A 646 -6.64 37.30 13.10
C LYS A 646 -7.37 36.84 11.83
N LEU A 647 -8.51 36.17 12.01
CA LEU A 647 -9.40 35.81 10.91
C LEU A 647 -9.78 37.07 10.10
N GLY A 648 -9.64 37.00 8.77
CA GLY A 648 -9.84 38.14 7.86
C GLY A 648 -8.64 39.08 7.73
N GLU A 649 -7.52 38.82 8.41
CA GLU A 649 -6.27 39.58 8.26
C GLU A 649 -5.23 38.81 7.44
N SER A 650 -4.44 39.55 6.65
CA SER A 650 -3.30 39.04 5.88
C SER A 650 -2.20 40.10 5.77
N LEU A 651 -0.99 39.67 5.43
CA LEU A 651 0.07 40.57 4.95
C LEU A 651 0.07 40.53 3.43
N LEU A 652 -0.07 41.69 2.82
CA LEU A 652 -0.03 41.89 1.38
C LEU A 652 1.38 42.29 0.96
N PHE A 653 1.97 41.47 0.10
CA PHE A 653 3.22 41.76 -0.60
C PHE A 653 2.91 42.02 -2.08
N CYS A 654 3.23 43.22 -2.55
CA CYS A 654 3.03 43.60 -3.95
C CYS A 654 4.03 44.72 -4.31
N PRO A 655 5.24 44.41 -4.79
CA PRO A 655 6.31 45.39 -4.99
C PRO A 655 5.92 46.56 -5.92
N SER A 656 5.02 46.31 -6.86
CA SER A 656 4.55 47.28 -7.85
C SER A 656 3.37 48.13 -7.39
N ALA A 657 2.73 47.81 -6.25
CA ALA A 657 1.59 48.56 -5.76
C ALA A 657 2.00 49.95 -5.29
N VAL A 658 1.24 50.94 -5.72
CA VAL A 658 1.36 52.34 -5.28
C VAL A 658 0.54 52.51 -4.00
N VAL A 659 1.18 52.96 -2.92
CA VAL A 659 0.53 53.11 -1.60
C VAL A 659 0.22 54.57 -1.30
N LYS A 660 1.07 55.49 -1.75
CA LYS A 660 0.95 56.91 -1.41
C LYS A 660 1.43 57.78 -2.57
N VAL A 661 0.82 58.95 -2.71
CA VAL A 661 1.28 60.02 -3.58
C VAL A 661 1.81 61.13 -2.68
N VAL A 662 3.07 61.51 -2.86
CA VAL A 662 3.73 62.57 -2.10
C VAL A 662 4.20 63.64 -3.09
N GLY A 663 3.44 64.74 -3.20
CA GLY A 663 3.68 65.76 -4.24
C GLY A 663 3.41 65.20 -5.64
N GLU A 664 4.35 65.36 -6.57
CA GLU A 664 4.33 64.74 -7.91
C GLU A 664 4.95 63.32 -7.93
N GLY A 665 5.46 62.83 -6.80
CA GLY A 665 6.10 61.52 -6.67
C GLY A 665 5.15 60.41 -6.23
N ILE A 666 5.37 59.20 -6.74
CA ILE A 666 4.60 57.99 -6.43
C ILE A 666 5.43 57.07 -5.53
N GLU A 667 4.92 56.74 -4.34
CA GLU A 667 5.55 55.80 -3.40
C GLU A 667 4.96 54.39 -3.57
N ARG A 668 5.84 53.41 -3.82
CA ARG A 668 5.49 52.00 -4.02
C ARG A 668 5.83 51.16 -2.79
N ILE A 669 5.20 49.98 -2.66
CA ILE A 669 5.49 49.04 -1.56
C ILE A 669 6.95 48.56 -1.61
N GLU A 670 7.50 48.31 -2.80
CA GLU A 670 8.86 47.79 -3.04
C GLU A 670 9.23 46.61 -2.12
N GLY A 671 10.04 46.84 -1.08
CA GLY A 671 10.49 45.84 -0.10
C GLY A 671 9.66 45.76 1.19
N SER A 672 8.58 46.53 1.31
CA SER A 672 7.70 46.56 2.48
C SER A 672 6.48 45.66 2.31
N TYR A 673 5.61 45.61 3.33
CA TYR A 673 4.36 44.87 3.29
C TYR A 673 3.25 45.66 3.99
N VAL A 674 2.01 45.48 3.55
CA VAL A 674 0.85 46.17 4.11
C VAL A 674 -0.06 45.17 4.81
N ARG A 675 -0.54 45.50 6.01
CA ARG A 675 -1.56 44.69 6.68
C ARG A 675 -2.90 44.91 5.97
N PHE A 676 -3.40 43.85 5.34
CA PHE A 676 -4.66 43.86 4.62
C PHE A 676 -5.76 43.20 5.45
N LYS A 677 -6.91 43.86 5.56
CA LYS A 677 -8.10 43.32 6.23
C LYS A 677 -9.19 43.10 5.19
N THR A 678 -9.52 41.83 4.94
CA THR A 678 -10.66 41.46 4.11
C THR A 678 -11.94 41.75 4.89
N ARG A 679 -12.95 42.39 4.26
CA ARG A 679 -14.21 42.74 4.95
C ARG A 679 -14.82 41.50 5.62
N GLN A 680 -15.48 41.67 6.77
CA GLN A 680 -16.33 40.62 7.33
C GLN A 680 -17.42 40.23 6.30
N ARG A 681 -17.84 38.95 6.29
CA ARG A 681 -19.00 38.49 5.50
C ARG A 681 -20.23 39.31 5.91
N VAL A 682 -20.49 40.40 5.21
CA VAL A 682 -21.75 41.13 5.30
C VAL A 682 -22.63 40.57 4.20
N THR A 683 -23.41 39.55 4.55
CA THR A 683 -24.60 39.16 3.80
C THR A 683 -25.71 38.95 4.82
N ALA A 684 -26.77 39.75 4.76
CA ALA A 684 -27.90 39.71 5.68
C ALA A 684 -28.71 38.40 5.61
N ASP A 685 -28.38 37.52 4.67
CA ASP A 685 -29.06 36.25 4.39
C ASP A 685 -28.18 35.00 4.65
N GLY A 686 -26.98 35.16 5.20
CA GLY A 686 -26.13 34.03 5.60
C GLY A 686 -25.71 33.06 4.49
N GLY A 687 -25.86 33.43 3.21
CA GLY A 687 -25.48 32.58 2.07
C GLY A 687 -26.36 31.34 1.93
N LYS A 688 -27.43 31.43 1.13
CA LYS A 688 -28.21 30.25 0.69
C LYS A 688 -27.56 29.64 -0.57
N SER A 689 -27.07 28.41 -0.45
CA SER A 689 -26.81 27.55 -1.62
C SER A 689 -28.14 27.01 -2.15
N LYS A 690 -28.51 27.33 -3.40
CA LYS A 690 -29.65 26.68 -4.09
C LYS A 690 -29.12 25.53 -4.94
N LEU A 691 -29.53 24.31 -4.62
CA LEU A 691 -29.31 23.11 -5.44
C LEU A 691 -30.10 23.23 -6.75
N ALA A 692 -29.47 22.92 -7.88
CA ALA A 692 -30.05 22.99 -9.23
C ALA A 692 -31.07 21.85 -9.54
N ALA A 693 -31.79 21.34 -8.53
CA ALA A 693 -32.78 20.29 -8.68
C ALA A 693 -34.21 20.73 -8.32
N GLU A 694 -34.44 22.02 -8.07
CA GLU A 694 -35.80 22.56 -7.84
C GLU A 694 -36.13 23.73 -8.76
N GLY A 695 -36.73 23.39 -9.89
CA GLY A 695 -37.62 24.21 -10.71
C GLY A 695 -38.49 23.24 -11.53
N THR A 696 -39.82 23.33 -11.63
CA THR A 696 -40.68 24.50 -11.47
C THR A 696 -42.15 24.07 -11.33
N GLN A 697 -42.80 24.55 -10.25
CA GLN A 697 -44.19 25.04 -10.08
C GLN A 697 -45.47 24.20 -10.33
N GLY A 698 -46.40 24.36 -9.38
CA GLY A 698 -47.85 24.18 -9.51
C GLY A 698 -48.65 24.92 -8.42
N THR A 699 -48.83 26.23 -8.62
CA THR A 699 -49.93 27.15 -8.18
C THR A 699 -50.84 26.87 -6.96
N GLY A 700 -50.96 27.88 -6.09
CA GLY A 700 -52.14 28.14 -5.25
C GLY A 700 -51.91 29.27 -4.23
N PRO A 701 -52.76 30.32 -4.12
CA PRO A 701 -52.53 31.43 -3.20
C PRO A 701 -53.28 31.20 -1.88
N MET A 702 -52.61 31.30 -0.73
CA MET A 702 -53.25 31.68 0.53
C MET A 702 -52.26 32.40 1.46
N ASP A 703 -52.69 33.59 1.89
CA ASP A 703 -52.19 34.32 3.05
C ASP A 703 -52.13 33.44 4.30
N ALA A 704 -51.06 33.58 5.08
CA ALA A 704 -51.11 33.49 6.53
C ALA A 704 -49.81 34.05 7.13
N THR A 705 -49.91 35.28 7.65
CA THR A 705 -49.13 35.80 8.78
C THR A 705 -48.97 34.76 9.88
N VAL A 706 -47.73 34.46 10.30
CA VAL A 706 -47.44 34.00 11.67
C VAL A 706 -46.12 34.63 12.14
N GLU A 707 -46.23 35.27 13.30
CA GLU A 707 -45.25 36.03 14.06
C GLU A 707 -44.03 35.20 14.46
N SER A 708 -42.82 35.78 14.33
CA SER A 708 -41.64 35.33 15.04
C SER A 708 -41.59 35.99 16.42
N GLY A 709 -42.09 35.28 17.43
CA GLY A 709 -41.91 35.63 18.84
C GLY A 709 -40.43 35.61 19.22
N LEU A 710 -39.92 36.77 19.61
CA LEU A 710 -38.70 36.90 20.39
C LEU A 710 -38.95 36.37 21.80
N GLU A 711 -38.13 35.43 22.26
CA GLU A 711 -37.83 35.30 23.68
C GLU A 711 -36.33 35.53 23.90
N ARG A 712 -36.04 36.63 24.60
CA ARG A 712 -34.76 36.91 25.27
C ARG A 712 -34.77 36.18 26.62
N PRO A 713 -33.61 35.73 27.13
CA PRO A 713 -33.44 35.51 28.56
C PRO A 713 -32.82 36.76 29.21
N ASP A 714 -33.55 37.35 30.16
CA ASP A 714 -33.02 38.30 31.13
C ASP A 714 -32.51 37.57 32.39
N GLY A 715 -31.47 38.14 33.00
CA GLY A 715 -30.99 37.83 34.36
C GLY A 715 -29.47 37.61 34.37
N ALA A 716 -28.64 38.39 35.05
CA ALA A 716 -28.90 39.33 36.12
C ALA A 716 -27.76 40.37 36.22
N VAL A 717 -28.14 41.54 36.73
CA VAL A 717 -27.30 42.63 37.22
C VAL A 717 -26.95 42.34 38.69
N GLU A 718 -25.69 42.55 39.11
CA GLU A 718 -25.35 43.49 40.19
C GLU A 718 -23.82 43.58 40.43
N ASN A 719 -23.40 44.85 40.52
CA ASN A 719 -22.11 45.45 40.92
C ASN A 719 -20.97 45.51 39.90
#